data_AF-A0A6A6CA64-F1
#
_entry.id   AF-A0A6A6CA64-F1
#
_cell.length_a   1.000
_cell.length_b   1.000
_cell.length_c   1.000
_cell.angle_alpha   90.00
_cell.angle_beta   90.00
_cell.angle_gamma   90.00
#
_symmetry.space_group_name_H-M   'P 1'
#
loop_
_entity.id
_entity.type
_entity.pdbx_description
1 polymer ?
#
loop_
_entity_poly.entity_id
_entity_poly.type
_entity_poly.pdbx_seq_one_letter_code
_entity_poly.pdbx_strand_id
1 'polypeptide(L)'
;MNVLEKYDPELRQSMALLHKARDEIALSQPQDVASLRVNTEPMRLRLQAMPSSKQVEAQSCTTKTIDGFDLEMIWYEPLDRASDPHSSAVLHIHGGGLITYDVYAYRAIVSDLVARSQILMLSVNYRLAPENPFPTPLEDCWTALLWLHHNSERLGVDQSRIQVYGDSAGGGLAAALSILARDRCLTPPLAKQVLIYPMLDDRTSMQATNIDLLPLATAVHRWFLSRAERDPRQVRTGTYITAQLLHAIHGFSCGSKRFYEIAERDRSCLINNARCAGLFARQNGECPPGASLDLRWRTWLRAESLKRLAWAVYDHDAASATMRDDRPFISLNEIKMELPSRTSLWEAETAEAWAAILRHGKDGALREWDFGTCLDGLLGNADETIASLEQDFQTSLLLHTLARMMWTHKEMTTQPGAKHLASYLPVQQGEDDLLHLVDRLAHSRRLSVSITMAPSKFATCIHQLCICQLTHIIAGEDMWDYLHLIWRKHPQAEAARTHILSFIRRRPQATRAFQVANARLLSIIRLHPSNHPQEPYNTFHAGMAVWVMATLMRQQETAVAHGPARPNKPPCHIDWFGEDDDPESSNLREWLEHGSRRRTPRMHGVPDLTAHDGPELVLRQTVEVLGRMSVWGVAKTLLNATLRVLHSL
;
A
#
# COMPACT_ATOMS: atom_id res chain seq x y z
N MET A 1 25.64 -16.53 -17.28
CA MET A 1 26.38 -16.83 -16.03
C MET A 1 25.65 -18.00 -15.37
N ASN A 2 26.30 -19.15 -15.21
CA ASN A 2 25.65 -20.33 -14.67
C ASN A 2 25.25 -20.04 -13.22
N VAL A 3 23.95 -20.09 -12.90
CA VAL A 3 23.43 -19.72 -11.56
C VAL A 3 24.15 -20.49 -10.44
N LEU A 4 24.66 -21.69 -10.76
CA LEU A 4 25.39 -22.57 -9.86
C LEU A 4 26.77 -22.05 -9.39
N GLU A 5 27.41 -21.14 -10.16
CA GLU A 5 28.72 -20.58 -9.80
C GLU A 5 28.66 -19.62 -8.60
N LYS A 6 27.45 -19.17 -8.22
CA LYS A 6 27.22 -18.29 -7.07
C LYS A 6 27.04 -19.03 -5.75
N TYR A 7 26.84 -20.35 -5.78
CA TYR A 7 26.69 -21.15 -4.56
C TYR A 7 28.05 -21.48 -3.94
N ASP A 8 28.04 -21.63 -2.61
CA ASP A 8 29.13 -22.20 -1.84
C ASP A 8 29.62 -23.52 -2.47
N PRO A 9 30.95 -23.76 -2.56
CA PRO A 9 31.49 -24.96 -3.19
C PRO A 9 30.95 -26.28 -2.60
N GLU A 10 30.76 -26.37 -1.29
CA GLU A 10 30.23 -27.57 -0.64
C GLU A 10 28.76 -27.77 -1.00
N LEU A 11 27.96 -26.69 -0.96
CA LEU A 11 26.56 -26.71 -1.38
C LEU A 11 26.44 -27.11 -2.86
N ARG A 12 27.34 -26.63 -3.73
CA ARG A 12 27.36 -26.96 -5.15
C ARG A 12 27.60 -28.45 -5.38
N GLN A 13 28.51 -29.06 -4.61
CA GLN A 13 28.78 -30.49 -4.68
C GLN A 13 27.55 -31.31 -4.23
N SER A 14 26.90 -30.91 -3.14
CA SER A 14 25.67 -31.55 -2.66
C SER A 14 24.51 -31.40 -3.66
N MET A 15 24.34 -30.23 -4.28
CA MET A 15 23.32 -29.98 -5.29
C MET A 15 23.53 -30.82 -6.55
N ALA A 16 24.77 -31.03 -6.99
CA ALA A 16 25.08 -31.90 -8.11
C ALA A 16 24.69 -33.37 -7.84
N LEU A 17 24.90 -33.85 -6.61
CA LEU A 17 24.46 -35.18 -6.18
C LEU A 17 22.93 -35.28 -6.12
N LEU A 18 22.25 -34.24 -5.64
CA LEU A 18 20.78 -34.17 -5.61
C LEU A 18 20.18 -34.16 -7.02
N HIS A 19 20.75 -33.40 -7.96
CA HIS A 19 20.29 -33.38 -9.35
C HIS A 19 20.47 -34.75 -10.01
N LYS A 20 21.64 -35.39 -9.83
CA LYS A 20 21.88 -36.74 -10.34
C LYS A 20 20.88 -37.75 -9.80
N ALA A 21 20.62 -37.72 -8.48
CA ALA A 21 19.60 -38.58 -7.87
C ALA A 21 18.19 -38.27 -8.38
N ARG A 22 17.87 -36.99 -8.67
CA ARG A 22 16.57 -36.59 -9.24
C ARG A 22 16.35 -37.16 -10.63
N ASP A 23 17.40 -37.13 -11.47
CA ASP A 23 17.37 -37.64 -12.84
C ASP A 23 17.27 -39.17 -12.88
N GLU A 24 17.89 -39.87 -11.91
CA GLU A 24 17.80 -41.33 -11.75
C GLU A 24 16.41 -41.82 -11.30
N ILE A 25 15.63 -40.98 -10.61
CA ILE A 25 14.30 -41.34 -10.07
C ILE A 25 13.17 -41.05 -11.09
N ALA A 26 13.45 -40.43 -12.24
CA ALA A 26 12.47 -40.08 -13.27
C ALA A 26 11.21 -39.38 -12.70
N LEU A 27 11.41 -38.40 -11.80
CA LEU A 27 10.31 -37.64 -11.20
C LEU A 27 9.57 -36.83 -12.28
N SER A 28 8.25 -37.04 -12.40
CA SER A 28 7.41 -36.29 -13.32
C SER A 28 7.28 -34.83 -12.88
N GLN A 29 7.06 -33.90 -13.84
CA GLN A 29 6.70 -32.53 -13.46
C GLN A 29 5.38 -32.55 -12.69
N PRO A 30 5.36 -32.07 -11.43
CA PRO A 30 4.17 -32.15 -10.60
C PRO A 30 3.06 -31.28 -11.17
N GLN A 31 1.87 -31.85 -11.35
CA GLN A 31 0.69 -31.16 -11.89
C GLN A 31 -0.34 -30.83 -10.79
N ASP A 32 -0.27 -31.50 -9.65
CA ASP A 32 -1.19 -31.38 -8.52
C ASP A 32 -0.51 -31.73 -7.18
N VAL A 33 -1.24 -31.63 -6.07
CA VAL A 33 -0.70 -31.95 -4.73
C VAL A 33 -0.38 -33.44 -4.58
N ALA A 34 -1.13 -34.33 -5.21
CA ALA A 34 -0.90 -35.77 -5.12
C ALA A 34 0.44 -36.16 -5.75
N SER A 35 0.72 -35.67 -6.95
CA SER A 35 2.01 -35.84 -7.63
C SER A 35 3.16 -35.17 -6.88
N LEU A 36 2.93 -34.01 -6.23
CA LEU A 36 3.93 -33.41 -5.34
C LEU A 36 4.27 -34.31 -4.15
N ARG A 37 3.27 -34.90 -3.48
CA ARG A 37 3.50 -35.82 -2.36
C ARG A 37 4.27 -37.07 -2.79
N VAL A 38 3.93 -37.64 -3.95
CA VAL A 38 4.69 -38.77 -4.52
C VAL A 38 6.14 -38.37 -4.78
N ASN A 39 6.36 -37.17 -5.34
CA ASN A 39 7.70 -36.68 -5.63
C ASN A 39 8.53 -36.37 -4.38
N THR A 40 7.90 -35.97 -3.27
CA THR A 40 8.59 -35.67 -2.00
C THR A 40 8.74 -36.87 -1.07
N GLU A 41 8.06 -37.98 -1.35
CA GLU A 41 8.05 -39.18 -0.51
C GLU A 41 9.43 -39.81 -0.30
N PRO A 42 10.31 -39.97 -1.31
CA PRO A 42 11.66 -40.49 -1.08
C PRO A 42 12.47 -39.62 -0.12
N MET A 43 12.29 -38.30 -0.18
CA MET A 43 12.93 -37.37 0.77
C MET A 43 12.32 -37.51 2.16
N ARG A 44 10.99 -37.63 2.28
CA ARG A 44 10.31 -37.84 3.58
C ARG A 44 10.85 -39.09 4.27
N LEU A 45 10.93 -40.21 3.55
CA LEU A 45 11.46 -41.48 4.07
C LEU A 45 12.93 -41.36 4.47
N ARG A 46 13.75 -40.63 3.69
CA ARG A 46 15.15 -40.40 4.02
C ARG A 46 15.32 -39.58 5.29
N LEU A 47 14.54 -38.52 5.46
CA LEU A 47 14.52 -37.71 6.68
C LEU A 47 14.08 -38.54 7.89
N GLN A 48 13.03 -39.34 7.73
CA GLN A 48 12.52 -40.23 8.78
C GLN A 48 13.54 -41.32 9.18
N ALA A 49 14.37 -41.79 8.24
CA ALA A 49 15.40 -42.79 8.49
C ALA A 49 16.68 -42.21 9.12
N MET A 50 16.81 -40.89 9.26
CA MET A 50 17.97 -40.29 9.92
C MET A 50 18.01 -40.69 11.41
N PRO A 51 19.20 -40.99 11.95
CA PRO A 51 19.33 -41.36 13.35
C PRO A 51 19.01 -40.15 14.24
N SER A 52 18.14 -40.35 15.23
CA SER A 52 17.91 -39.36 16.29
C SER A 52 19.07 -39.35 17.30
N SER A 53 19.21 -38.25 18.04
CA SER A 53 20.23 -38.14 19.08
C SER A 53 19.96 -39.14 20.21
N LYS A 54 21.01 -39.82 20.67
CA LYS A 54 20.93 -40.75 21.83
C LYS A 54 20.79 -40.02 23.17
N GLN A 55 20.96 -38.69 23.19
CA GLN A 55 20.90 -37.85 24.39
C GLN A 55 19.51 -37.26 24.63
N VAL A 56 18.53 -37.61 23.80
CA VAL A 56 17.19 -37.01 23.83
C VAL A 56 16.14 -38.11 23.87
N GLU A 57 15.24 -38.01 24.83
CA GLU A 57 14.02 -38.81 24.89
C GLU A 57 12.91 -38.14 24.06
N ALA A 58 12.13 -38.94 23.34
CA ALA A 58 11.02 -38.47 22.52
C ALA A 58 9.74 -39.23 22.87
N GLN A 59 8.74 -38.53 23.39
CA GLN A 59 7.47 -39.10 23.82
C GLN A 59 6.32 -38.61 22.93
N SER A 60 5.56 -39.55 22.34
CA SER A 60 4.32 -39.20 21.64
C SER A 60 3.24 -38.74 22.62
N CYS A 61 2.56 -37.66 22.28
CA CYS A 61 1.43 -37.12 23.02
C CYS A 61 0.30 -36.74 22.07
N THR A 62 -0.93 -36.76 22.56
CA THR A 62 -2.13 -36.48 21.77
C THR A 62 -3.02 -35.51 22.53
N THR A 63 -3.66 -34.59 21.82
CA THR A 63 -4.70 -33.72 22.37
C THR A 63 -5.87 -33.61 21.41
N LYS A 64 -7.04 -33.20 21.91
CA LYS A 64 -8.23 -32.98 21.09
C LYS A 64 -8.23 -31.54 20.59
N THR A 65 -8.35 -31.37 19.29
CA THR A 65 -8.67 -30.06 18.68
C THR A 65 -10.11 -29.68 18.97
N ILE A 66 -10.47 -28.42 18.69
CA ILE A 66 -11.83 -27.91 18.90
C ILE A 66 -12.90 -28.68 18.10
N ASP A 67 -12.53 -29.26 16.95
CA ASP A 67 -13.39 -30.09 16.10
C ASP A 67 -13.29 -31.60 16.42
N GLY A 68 -12.63 -31.97 17.52
CA GLY A 68 -12.57 -33.35 18.03
C GLY A 68 -11.52 -34.25 17.38
N PHE A 69 -10.68 -33.70 16.50
CA PHE A 69 -9.55 -34.41 15.90
C PHE A 69 -8.48 -34.72 16.94
N ASP A 70 -7.90 -35.92 16.86
CA ASP A 70 -6.75 -36.33 17.68
C ASP A 70 -5.46 -35.74 17.10
N LEU A 71 -5.07 -34.58 17.61
CA LEU A 71 -3.82 -33.93 17.23
C LEU A 71 -2.64 -34.62 17.89
N GLU A 72 -1.86 -35.30 17.06
CA GLU A 72 -0.60 -35.92 17.47
C GLU A 72 0.52 -34.89 17.59
N MET A 73 1.37 -35.07 18.59
CA MET A 73 2.54 -34.26 18.87
C MET A 73 3.65 -35.15 19.42
N ILE A 74 4.90 -34.70 19.34
CA ILE A 74 6.03 -35.38 19.98
C ILE A 74 6.74 -34.40 20.91
N TRP A 75 6.84 -34.76 22.18
CA TRP A 75 7.61 -34.07 23.21
C TRP A 75 9.05 -34.57 23.20
N TYR A 76 10.02 -33.65 23.22
CA TYR A 76 11.45 -33.95 23.22
C TYR A 76 12.13 -33.32 24.42
N GLU A 77 12.92 -34.12 25.12
CA GLU A 77 13.61 -33.73 26.36
C GLU A 77 15.03 -34.32 26.43
N PRO A 78 16.06 -33.55 26.84
CA PRO A 78 17.39 -34.10 27.09
C PRO A 78 17.40 -35.08 28.28
N LEU A 79 18.08 -36.23 28.12
CA LEU A 79 18.16 -37.26 29.17
C LEU A 79 18.87 -36.78 30.45
N ASP A 80 19.89 -35.93 30.30
CA ASP A 80 20.72 -35.44 31.41
C ASP A 80 20.22 -34.09 31.98
N ARG A 81 18.96 -33.73 31.72
CA ARG A 81 18.39 -32.46 32.18
C ARG A 81 18.38 -32.41 33.72
N ALA A 82 19.08 -31.45 34.30
CA ALA A 82 18.91 -31.09 35.70
C ALA A 82 17.45 -30.67 35.92
N SER A 83 16.80 -31.18 36.97
CA SER A 83 15.39 -30.87 37.28
C SER A 83 15.21 -29.38 37.65
N ASP A 84 15.17 -28.52 36.63
CA ASP A 84 14.84 -27.11 36.71
C ASP A 84 13.33 -26.94 36.44
N PRO A 85 12.54 -26.54 37.44
CA PRO A 85 11.10 -26.34 37.29
C PRO A 85 10.72 -25.12 36.41
N HIS A 86 11.69 -24.34 35.92
CA HIS A 86 11.47 -23.12 35.12
C HIS A 86 12.15 -23.15 33.74
N SER A 87 12.20 -24.33 33.10
CA SER A 87 12.85 -24.48 31.80
C SER A 87 12.09 -23.79 30.66
N SER A 88 12.83 -23.39 29.62
CA SER A 88 12.23 -22.91 28.37
C SER A 88 11.70 -24.06 27.53
N ALA A 89 10.64 -23.80 26.78
CA ALA A 89 10.12 -24.74 25.79
C ALA A 89 9.86 -24.05 24.46
N VAL A 90 9.93 -24.83 23.38
CA VAL A 90 9.64 -24.39 22.01
C VAL A 90 8.50 -25.24 21.46
N LEU A 91 7.46 -24.58 20.94
CA LEU A 91 6.54 -25.23 20.00
C LEU A 91 7.19 -25.23 18.61
N HIS A 92 7.57 -26.42 18.14
CA HIS A 92 8.15 -26.64 16.82
C HIS A 92 7.06 -26.98 15.80
N ILE A 93 7.07 -26.28 14.66
CA ILE A 93 6.15 -26.47 13.55
C ILE A 93 6.94 -26.83 12.28
N HIS A 94 6.71 -28.03 11.75
CA HIS A 94 7.52 -28.56 10.64
C HIS A 94 7.24 -27.85 9.30
N GLY A 95 8.21 -27.91 8.38
CA GLY A 95 8.05 -27.47 6.99
C GLY A 95 7.31 -28.48 6.11
N GLY A 96 7.35 -28.27 4.78
CA GLY A 96 6.68 -29.17 3.81
C GLY A 96 5.58 -28.50 2.99
N GLY A 97 5.66 -27.18 2.78
CA GLY A 97 4.74 -26.46 1.89
C GLY A 97 3.27 -26.50 2.31
N LEU A 98 2.97 -26.81 3.58
CA LEU A 98 1.62 -27.09 4.13
C LEU A 98 0.94 -28.35 3.57
N ILE A 99 1.59 -29.08 2.66
CA ILE A 99 0.98 -30.18 1.90
C ILE A 99 1.70 -31.51 2.05
N THR A 100 2.92 -31.53 2.57
CA THR A 100 3.73 -32.74 2.76
C THR A 100 4.44 -32.73 4.11
N TYR A 101 5.11 -33.85 4.41
CA TYR A 101 5.81 -34.16 5.65
C TYR A 101 4.90 -34.22 6.88
N ASP A 102 5.49 -34.70 7.95
CA ASP A 102 4.85 -34.99 9.23
C ASP A 102 5.88 -34.82 10.34
N VAL A 103 5.42 -34.93 11.59
CA VAL A 103 6.25 -34.86 12.79
C VAL A 103 7.36 -35.92 12.83
N TYR A 104 7.19 -37.04 12.14
CA TYR A 104 8.14 -38.16 12.14
C TYR A 104 9.31 -37.92 11.20
N ALA A 105 9.08 -37.29 10.06
CA ALA A 105 10.12 -36.86 9.14
C ALA A 105 11.11 -35.89 9.82
N TYR A 106 10.62 -35.07 10.76
CA TYR A 106 11.44 -34.09 11.48
C TYR A 106 12.07 -34.64 12.77
N ARG A 107 11.81 -35.89 13.15
CA ARG A 107 12.21 -36.45 14.45
C ARG A 107 13.71 -36.33 14.73
N ALA A 108 14.55 -36.69 13.76
CA ALA A 108 16.00 -36.62 13.91
C ALA A 108 16.50 -35.17 14.01
N ILE A 109 15.90 -34.26 13.24
CA ILE A 109 16.26 -32.82 13.22
C ILE A 109 15.92 -32.19 14.57
N VAL A 110 14.69 -32.37 15.05
CA VAL A 110 14.24 -31.82 16.34
C VAL A 110 15.04 -32.42 17.49
N SER A 111 15.31 -33.73 17.44
CA SER A 111 16.15 -34.40 18.43
C SER A 111 17.58 -33.84 18.48
N ASP A 112 18.21 -33.56 17.34
CA ASP A 112 19.53 -32.91 17.29
C ASP A 112 19.48 -31.45 17.80
N LEU A 113 18.42 -30.70 17.46
CA LEU A 113 18.21 -29.33 17.98
C LEU A 113 18.07 -29.32 19.51
N VAL A 114 17.30 -30.24 20.08
CA VAL A 114 17.15 -30.39 21.54
C VAL A 114 18.48 -30.78 22.18
N ALA A 115 19.21 -31.73 21.59
CA ALA A 115 20.52 -32.15 22.11
C ALA A 115 21.54 -31.00 22.14
N ARG A 116 21.54 -30.13 21.12
CA ARG A 116 22.48 -29.00 21.04
C ARG A 116 22.06 -27.81 21.89
N SER A 117 20.77 -27.50 21.92
CA SER A 117 20.25 -26.32 22.62
C SER A 117 19.96 -26.56 24.09
N GLN A 118 19.74 -27.83 24.48
CA GLN A 118 19.23 -28.22 25.79
C GLN A 118 17.85 -27.59 26.11
N ILE A 119 17.10 -27.18 25.09
CA ILE A 119 15.76 -26.60 25.21
C ILE A 119 14.72 -27.67 24.86
N LEU A 120 13.68 -27.76 25.68
CA LEU A 120 12.56 -28.68 25.48
C LEU A 120 11.77 -28.31 24.23
N MET A 121 11.31 -29.29 23.47
CA MET A 121 10.52 -29.02 22.25
C MET A 121 9.27 -29.89 22.17
N LEU A 122 8.15 -29.26 21.84
CA LEU A 122 6.91 -29.94 21.44
C LEU A 122 6.76 -29.76 19.94
N SER A 123 6.84 -30.83 19.16
CA SER A 123 6.62 -30.79 17.71
C SER A 123 5.20 -31.17 17.37
N VAL A 124 4.47 -30.29 16.66
CA VAL A 124 3.06 -30.51 16.29
C VAL A 124 2.92 -31.21 14.93
N ASN A 125 2.09 -32.25 14.85
CA ASN A 125 1.72 -32.93 13.61
C ASN A 125 0.44 -32.30 13.02
N TYR A 126 0.55 -31.04 12.56
CA TYR A 126 -0.62 -30.29 12.10
C TYR A 126 -1.22 -30.93 10.84
N ARG A 127 -2.54 -30.79 10.66
CA ARG A 127 -3.21 -31.41 9.51
C ARG A 127 -2.84 -30.69 8.21
N LEU A 128 -2.60 -31.45 7.15
CA LEU A 128 -2.10 -30.94 5.87
C LEU A 128 -3.22 -30.50 4.92
N ALA A 129 -2.90 -29.50 4.09
CA ALA A 129 -3.70 -29.15 2.92
C ALA A 129 -3.45 -30.14 1.77
N PRO A 130 -4.41 -30.31 0.82
CA PRO A 130 -5.68 -29.60 0.69
C PRO A 130 -6.83 -30.12 1.56
N GLU A 131 -6.69 -31.30 2.17
CA GLU A 131 -7.72 -31.95 2.98
C GLU A 131 -8.10 -31.08 4.18
N ASN A 132 -7.08 -30.52 4.84
CA ASN A 132 -7.21 -29.65 6.00
C ASN A 132 -6.56 -28.28 5.70
N PRO A 133 -7.30 -27.37 5.05
CA PRO A 133 -6.81 -26.05 4.64
C PRO A 133 -6.58 -25.11 5.82
N PHE A 134 -5.94 -23.96 5.57
CA PHE A 134 -6.08 -22.81 6.48
C PHE A 134 -7.57 -22.50 6.78
N PRO A 135 -7.92 -22.14 8.04
CA PRO A 135 -7.04 -21.97 9.19
C PRO A 135 -6.71 -23.26 9.96
N THR A 136 -7.16 -24.45 9.51
CA THR A 136 -7.01 -25.71 10.25
C THR A 136 -5.57 -26.01 10.72
N PRO A 137 -4.52 -25.95 9.88
CA PRO A 137 -3.14 -26.11 10.35
C PRO A 137 -2.73 -25.11 11.44
N LEU A 138 -3.20 -23.86 11.33
CA LEU A 138 -2.92 -22.80 12.31
C LEU A 138 -3.66 -23.05 13.62
N GLU A 139 -4.92 -23.47 13.56
CA GLU A 139 -5.72 -23.82 14.74
C GLU A 139 -5.21 -25.09 15.44
N ASP A 140 -4.66 -26.04 14.69
CA ASP A 140 -3.95 -27.20 15.26
C ASP A 140 -2.70 -26.73 16.02
N CYS A 141 -1.90 -25.83 15.42
CA CYS A 141 -0.75 -25.23 16.10
C CYS A 141 -1.16 -24.41 17.34
N TRP A 142 -2.28 -23.69 17.28
CA TRP A 142 -2.86 -23.00 18.44
C TRP A 142 -3.30 -23.97 19.54
N THR A 143 -3.93 -25.08 19.17
CA THR A 143 -4.33 -26.15 20.10
C THR A 143 -3.10 -26.74 20.79
N ALA A 144 -2.03 -27.02 20.04
CA ALA A 144 -0.77 -27.50 20.60
C ALA A 144 -0.10 -26.48 21.54
N LEU A 145 -0.15 -25.18 21.20
CA LEU A 145 0.37 -24.11 22.06
C LEU A 145 -0.39 -24.05 23.39
N LEU A 146 -1.73 -24.11 23.35
CA LEU A 146 -2.55 -24.14 24.55
C LEU A 146 -2.31 -25.40 25.38
N TRP A 147 -2.13 -26.55 24.74
CA TRP A 147 -1.78 -27.78 25.44
C TRP A 147 -0.45 -27.63 26.18
N LEU A 148 0.58 -27.04 25.53
CA LEU A 148 1.88 -26.79 26.16
C LEU A 148 1.75 -25.83 27.35
N HIS A 149 0.98 -24.75 27.21
CA HIS A 149 0.68 -23.84 28.33
C HIS A 149 0.01 -24.57 29.50
N HIS A 150 -1.06 -25.30 29.24
CA HIS A 150 -1.82 -26.00 30.29
C HIS A 150 -1.02 -27.12 30.97
N ASN A 151 -0.06 -27.73 30.27
CA ASN A 151 0.78 -28.80 30.82
C ASN A 151 2.13 -28.31 31.35
N SER A 152 2.41 -27.01 31.27
CA SER A 152 3.71 -26.42 31.61
C SER A 152 4.24 -26.83 33.00
N GLU A 153 3.41 -26.77 34.04
CA GLU A 153 3.79 -27.20 35.40
C GLU A 153 4.22 -28.67 35.45
N ARG A 154 3.43 -29.56 34.83
CA ARG A 154 3.72 -31.00 34.74
C ARG A 154 5.01 -31.27 33.95
N LEU A 155 5.34 -30.43 32.98
CA LEU A 155 6.52 -30.55 32.12
C LEU A 155 7.75 -29.78 32.68
N GLY A 156 7.60 -29.08 33.81
CA GLY A 156 8.65 -28.21 34.37
C GLY A 156 9.03 -27.04 33.45
N VAL A 157 8.04 -26.48 32.75
CA VAL A 157 8.19 -25.37 31.79
C VAL A 157 7.69 -24.08 32.43
N ASP A 158 8.46 -23.01 32.30
CA ASP A 158 7.98 -21.65 32.61
C ASP A 158 7.18 -21.11 31.42
N GLN A 159 5.88 -20.85 31.63
CA GLN A 159 4.99 -20.32 30.59
C GLN A 159 5.49 -19.00 29.98
N SER A 160 6.19 -18.17 30.76
CA SER A 160 6.77 -16.91 30.28
C SER A 160 7.99 -17.09 29.39
N ARG A 161 8.47 -18.34 29.23
CA ARG A 161 9.64 -18.73 28.42
C ARG A 161 9.27 -19.70 27.29
N ILE A 162 7.99 -19.78 26.93
CA ILE A 162 7.51 -20.54 25.77
C ILE A 162 7.78 -19.76 24.48
N GLN A 163 8.36 -20.43 23.50
CA GLN A 163 8.76 -19.87 22.21
C GLN A 163 8.09 -20.63 21.07
N VAL A 164 8.07 -20.04 19.87
CA VAL A 164 7.65 -20.73 18.65
C VAL A 164 8.80 -20.80 17.65
N TYR A 165 8.94 -21.94 17.00
CA TYR A 165 9.95 -22.20 15.98
C TYR A 165 9.27 -22.86 14.78
N GLY A 166 9.67 -22.50 13.56
CA GLY A 166 9.32 -23.29 12.39
C GLY A 166 10.14 -22.98 11.15
N ASP A 167 10.20 -23.97 10.26
CA ASP A 167 10.95 -23.92 9.00
C ASP A 167 10.01 -23.83 7.80
N SER A 168 10.35 -23.00 6.80
CA SER A 168 9.59 -22.91 5.55
C SER A 168 8.09 -22.65 5.80
N ALA A 169 7.20 -23.57 5.40
CA ALA A 169 5.77 -23.52 5.72
C ALA A 169 5.47 -23.43 7.22
N GLY A 170 6.21 -24.17 8.04
CA GLY A 170 6.13 -24.12 9.49
C GLY A 170 6.59 -22.78 10.05
N GLY A 171 7.55 -22.12 9.40
CA GLY A 171 7.92 -20.74 9.70
C GLY A 171 6.79 -19.74 9.39
N GLY A 172 6.06 -19.97 8.29
CA GLY A 172 4.83 -19.22 7.99
C GLY A 172 3.75 -19.41 9.07
N LEU A 173 3.53 -20.65 9.50
CA LEU A 173 2.60 -20.96 10.59
C LEU A 173 3.06 -20.40 11.94
N ALA A 174 4.36 -20.43 12.25
CA ALA A 174 4.93 -19.83 13.45
C ALA A 174 4.71 -18.31 13.49
N ALA A 175 4.86 -17.65 12.34
CA ALA A 175 4.55 -16.24 12.17
C ALA A 175 3.07 -15.94 12.40
N ALA A 176 2.20 -16.68 11.72
CA ALA A 176 0.75 -16.55 11.86
C ALA A 176 0.27 -16.87 13.29
N LEU A 177 0.85 -17.88 13.95
CA LEU A 177 0.54 -18.25 15.32
C LEU A 177 0.95 -17.17 16.32
N SER A 178 2.07 -16.49 16.08
CA SER A 178 2.49 -15.37 16.93
C SER A 178 1.52 -14.20 16.86
N ILE A 179 1.03 -13.88 15.65
CA ILE A 179 -0.02 -12.89 15.43
C ILE A 179 -1.31 -13.33 16.10
N LEU A 180 -1.72 -14.59 15.89
CA LEU A 180 -2.93 -15.16 16.49
C LEU A 180 -2.88 -15.14 18.02
N ALA A 181 -1.73 -15.49 18.62
CA ALA A 181 -1.53 -15.48 20.06
C ALA A 181 -1.65 -14.07 20.65
N ARG A 182 -1.09 -13.06 19.97
CA ARG A 182 -1.29 -11.65 20.32
C ARG A 182 -2.76 -11.26 20.23
N ASP A 183 -3.41 -11.56 19.10
CA ASP A 183 -4.79 -11.17 18.82
C ASP A 183 -5.80 -11.87 19.77
N ARG A 184 -5.50 -13.11 20.17
CA ARG A 184 -6.26 -13.89 21.18
C ARG A 184 -5.81 -13.63 22.61
N CYS A 185 -4.90 -12.69 22.84
CA CYS A 185 -4.46 -12.25 24.17
C CYS A 185 -3.85 -13.37 25.03
N LEU A 186 -3.04 -14.25 24.42
CA LEU A 186 -2.31 -15.29 25.15
C LEU A 186 -1.49 -14.67 26.29
N THR A 187 -1.63 -15.22 27.49
CA THR A 187 -0.96 -14.73 28.69
C THR A 187 -0.39 -15.92 29.49
N PRO A 188 0.93 -15.92 29.81
CA PRO A 188 1.98 -15.01 29.31
C PRO A 188 2.13 -15.03 27.78
N PRO A 189 2.65 -13.95 27.15
CA PRO A 189 2.89 -13.94 25.71
C PRO A 189 4.05 -14.87 25.33
N LEU A 190 4.12 -15.24 24.04
CA LEU A 190 5.28 -15.96 23.50
C LEU A 190 6.56 -15.15 23.72
N ALA A 191 7.57 -15.78 24.32
CA ALA A 191 8.84 -15.16 24.69
C ALA A 191 9.72 -14.87 23.47
N LYS A 192 9.62 -15.71 22.42
CA LYS A 192 10.43 -15.60 21.20
C LYS A 192 9.75 -16.26 20.01
N GLN A 193 10.06 -15.73 18.85
CA GLN A 193 9.71 -16.29 17.54
C GLN A 193 10.99 -16.57 16.76
N VAL A 194 11.15 -17.80 16.25
CA VAL A 194 12.28 -18.24 15.42
C VAL A 194 11.77 -18.74 14.08
N LEU A 195 12.10 -18.01 13.01
CA LEU A 195 11.58 -18.27 11.66
C LEU A 195 12.73 -18.65 10.73
N ILE A 196 12.76 -19.90 10.27
CA ILE A 196 13.81 -20.40 9.39
C ILE A 196 13.29 -20.43 7.95
N TYR A 197 13.88 -19.60 7.07
CA TYR A 197 13.46 -19.39 5.66
C TYR A 197 11.92 -19.40 5.44
N PRO A 198 11.16 -18.59 6.20
CA PRO A 198 9.71 -18.77 6.35
C PRO A 198 8.92 -18.45 5.08
N MET A 199 7.83 -19.21 4.85
CA MET A 199 6.83 -18.91 3.82
C MET A 199 5.88 -17.81 4.32
N LEU A 200 6.25 -16.56 4.10
CA LEU A 200 5.49 -15.39 4.58
C LEU A 200 4.65 -14.71 3.50
N ASP A 201 4.86 -15.08 2.23
CA ASP A 201 4.29 -14.36 1.10
C ASP A 201 3.87 -15.32 -0.02
N ASP A 202 2.57 -15.39 -0.29
CA ASP A 202 2.00 -16.18 -1.38
C ASP A 202 2.27 -15.58 -2.78
N ARG A 203 2.70 -14.31 -2.83
CA ARG A 203 3.07 -13.62 -4.07
C ARG A 203 4.44 -13.99 -4.62
N THR A 204 5.26 -14.74 -3.87
CA THR A 204 6.58 -15.21 -4.35
C THR A 204 6.45 -16.03 -5.65
N SER A 205 5.23 -16.50 -5.95
CA SER A 205 4.76 -17.09 -7.22
C SER A 205 4.87 -16.20 -8.44
N MET A 206 4.75 -14.89 -8.25
CA MET A 206 4.61 -13.94 -9.34
C MET A 206 5.91 -13.20 -9.66
N GLN A 207 6.95 -13.35 -8.82
CA GLN A 207 8.28 -12.75 -9.00
C GLN A 207 9.36 -13.72 -9.49
N ALA A 208 9.14 -15.03 -9.40
CA ALA A 208 10.20 -15.99 -9.66
C ALA A 208 10.55 -16.07 -11.16
N THR A 209 11.66 -15.43 -11.56
CA THR A 209 12.44 -15.83 -12.74
C THR A 209 13.12 -17.19 -12.55
N ASN A 210 13.07 -17.76 -11.34
CA ASN A 210 13.46 -19.13 -11.05
C ASN A 210 12.29 -20.09 -11.31
N ILE A 211 12.40 -20.84 -12.40
CA ILE A 211 11.42 -21.83 -12.87
C ILE A 211 11.06 -22.88 -11.81
N ASP A 212 11.95 -23.14 -10.83
CA ASP A 212 11.77 -24.20 -9.84
C ASP A 212 10.77 -23.89 -8.69
N LEU A 213 10.45 -22.61 -8.42
CA LEU A 213 9.49 -22.23 -7.36
C LEU A 213 8.09 -21.87 -7.88
N LEU A 214 7.94 -21.74 -9.20
CA LEU A 214 6.68 -21.38 -9.86
C LEU A 214 5.52 -22.37 -9.58
N PRO A 215 5.72 -23.70 -9.50
CA PRO A 215 4.62 -24.65 -9.26
C PRO A 215 4.00 -24.54 -7.87
N LEU A 216 4.83 -24.48 -6.81
CA LEU A 216 4.38 -24.35 -5.42
C LEU A 216 3.55 -23.08 -5.24
N ALA A 217 4.07 -22.00 -5.81
CA ALA A 217 3.53 -20.70 -5.58
C ALA A 217 2.28 -20.44 -6.47
N THR A 218 2.22 -21.02 -7.68
CA THR A 218 0.98 -21.13 -8.48
C THR A 218 -0.07 -21.97 -7.76
N ALA A 219 0.32 -23.04 -7.07
CA ALA A 219 -0.60 -23.86 -6.27
C ALA A 219 -1.19 -23.06 -5.10
N VAL A 220 -0.39 -22.25 -4.39
CA VAL A 220 -0.88 -21.37 -3.32
C VAL A 220 -1.87 -20.31 -3.85
N HIS A 221 -1.56 -19.65 -4.98
CA HIS A 221 -2.47 -18.66 -5.58
C HIS A 221 -3.79 -19.30 -6.06
N ARG A 222 -3.72 -20.43 -6.77
CA ARG A 222 -4.91 -21.20 -7.18
C ARG A 222 -5.70 -21.71 -5.98
N TRP A 223 -5.01 -22.05 -4.89
CA TRP A 223 -5.63 -22.47 -3.65
C TRP A 223 -6.40 -21.33 -2.96
N PHE A 224 -5.84 -20.12 -2.87
CA PHE A 224 -6.57 -18.95 -2.35
C PHE A 224 -7.84 -18.65 -3.15
N LEU A 225 -7.76 -18.71 -4.49
CA LEU A 225 -8.92 -18.55 -5.36
C LEU A 225 -9.97 -19.66 -5.11
N SER A 226 -9.55 -20.92 -5.05
CA SER A 226 -10.46 -22.05 -4.76
C SER A 226 -11.11 -21.96 -3.37
N ARG A 227 -10.47 -21.28 -2.43
CA ARG A 227 -11.00 -21.07 -1.08
C ARG A 227 -11.98 -19.92 -1.02
N ALA A 228 -11.70 -18.82 -1.73
CA ALA A 228 -12.66 -17.74 -1.93
C ALA A 228 -13.96 -18.25 -2.56
N GLU A 229 -13.87 -19.22 -3.47
CA GLU A 229 -15.02 -19.90 -4.08
C GLU A 229 -15.83 -20.75 -3.07
N ARG A 230 -15.19 -21.35 -2.06
CA ARG A 230 -15.85 -22.24 -1.08
C ARG A 230 -16.38 -21.50 0.15
N ASP A 231 -15.61 -20.57 0.70
CA ASP A 231 -16.04 -19.68 1.78
C ASP A 231 -15.52 -18.26 1.52
N PRO A 232 -16.38 -17.38 1.00
CA PRO A 232 -15.94 -16.04 0.65
C PRO A 232 -15.63 -15.18 1.89
N ARG A 233 -15.93 -15.62 3.11
CA ARG A 233 -15.56 -14.89 4.35
C ARG A 233 -14.05 -14.83 4.56
N GLN A 234 -13.30 -15.80 4.05
CA GLN A 234 -11.85 -15.86 4.23
C GLN A 234 -11.12 -14.70 3.53
N VAL A 235 -11.63 -14.27 2.37
CA VAL A 235 -11.12 -13.12 1.61
C VAL A 235 -11.75 -11.78 2.03
N ARG A 236 -12.56 -11.78 3.09
CA ARG A 236 -13.29 -10.60 3.60
C ARG A 236 -12.85 -10.21 5.01
N THR A 237 -11.71 -10.72 5.48
CA THR A 237 -11.13 -10.33 6.77
C THR A 237 -10.35 -9.03 6.63
N GLY A 238 -10.29 -8.22 7.70
CA GLY A 238 -9.51 -6.97 7.70
C GLY A 238 -8.03 -7.21 7.36
N THR A 239 -7.45 -8.31 7.86
CA THR A 239 -6.06 -8.69 7.56
C THR A 239 -5.83 -9.00 6.08
N TYR A 240 -6.75 -9.75 5.46
CA TYR A 240 -6.66 -10.07 4.04
C TYR A 240 -6.81 -8.82 3.16
N ILE A 241 -7.80 -7.97 3.46
CA ILE A 241 -8.02 -6.71 2.75
C ILE A 241 -6.82 -5.76 2.91
N THR A 242 -6.22 -5.70 4.11
CA THR A 242 -4.99 -4.95 4.34
C THR A 242 -3.84 -5.47 3.47
N ALA A 243 -3.66 -6.79 3.40
CA ALA A 243 -2.65 -7.40 2.53
C ALA A 243 -2.91 -7.05 1.06
N GLN A 244 -4.14 -7.21 0.57
CA GLN A 244 -4.53 -6.84 -0.80
C GLN A 244 -4.26 -5.36 -1.11
N LEU A 245 -4.56 -4.45 -0.18
CA LEU A 245 -4.30 -3.02 -0.33
C LEU A 245 -2.79 -2.74 -0.44
N LEU A 246 -1.98 -3.31 0.45
CA LEU A 246 -0.53 -3.18 0.39
C LEU A 246 0.04 -3.78 -0.90
N HIS A 247 -0.55 -4.86 -1.41
CA HIS A 247 -0.17 -5.45 -2.70
C HIS A 247 -0.49 -4.52 -3.86
N ALA A 248 -1.65 -3.88 -3.86
CA ALA A 248 -2.05 -2.94 -4.90
C ALA A 248 -1.12 -1.71 -4.93
N ILE A 249 -0.88 -1.10 -3.76
CA ILE A 249 0.11 -0.02 -3.59
C ILE A 249 1.48 -0.48 -4.09
N HIS A 250 1.86 -1.73 -3.76
CA HIS A 250 3.14 -2.27 -4.17
C HIS A 250 3.25 -2.41 -5.69
N GLY A 251 2.25 -3.01 -6.30
CA GLY A 251 2.25 -3.29 -7.73
C GLY A 251 2.32 -2.02 -8.58
N PHE A 252 1.62 -0.97 -8.16
CA PHE A 252 1.71 0.33 -8.82
C PHE A 252 3.08 1.00 -8.69
N SER A 253 3.79 0.77 -7.59
CA SER A 253 5.00 1.55 -7.27
C SER A 253 6.30 0.81 -7.60
N CYS A 254 6.26 -0.50 -7.76
CA CYS A 254 7.48 -1.31 -7.91
C CYS A 254 8.20 -1.17 -9.26
N GLY A 255 7.59 -0.52 -10.27
CA GLY A 255 8.19 -0.29 -11.59
C GLY A 255 8.16 -1.50 -12.54
N SER A 256 7.53 -2.61 -12.14
CA SER A 256 7.28 -3.76 -13.02
C SER A 256 5.95 -3.60 -13.73
N LYS A 257 5.97 -3.64 -15.07
CA LYS A 257 4.77 -3.62 -15.89
C LYS A 257 3.78 -4.73 -15.49
N ARG A 258 4.30 -5.93 -15.21
CA ARG A 258 3.46 -7.08 -14.85
C ARG A 258 2.75 -6.88 -13.52
N PHE A 259 3.45 -6.36 -12.51
CA PHE A 259 2.82 -6.07 -11.21
C PHE A 259 1.84 -4.92 -11.27
N TYR A 260 2.12 -3.92 -12.12
CA TYR A 260 1.17 -2.84 -12.38
C TYR A 260 -0.14 -3.39 -12.98
N GLU A 261 -0.06 -4.24 -14.01
CA GLU A 261 -1.24 -4.87 -14.63
C GLU A 261 -2.04 -5.74 -13.64
N ILE A 262 -1.35 -6.47 -12.76
CA ILE A 262 -1.97 -7.30 -11.73
C ILE A 262 -2.67 -6.43 -10.68
N ALA A 263 -1.99 -5.41 -10.15
CA ALA A 263 -2.57 -4.49 -9.19
C ALA A 263 -3.81 -3.79 -9.76
N GLU A 264 -3.78 -3.46 -11.05
CA GLU A 264 -4.94 -2.84 -11.70
C GLU A 264 -6.13 -3.79 -11.85
N ARG A 265 -5.87 -5.01 -12.31
CA ARG A 265 -6.89 -6.06 -12.35
C ARG A 265 -7.50 -6.30 -10.95
N ASP A 266 -6.65 -6.38 -9.94
CA ASP A 266 -7.02 -6.77 -8.58
C ASP A 266 -7.64 -5.63 -7.76
N ARG A 267 -7.56 -4.38 -8.23
CA ARG A 267 -8.24 -3.22 -7.61
C ARG A 267 -9.74 -3.46 -7.45
N SER A 268 -10.39 -4.02 -8.47
CA SER A 268 -11.81 -4.38 -8.42
C SER A 268 -12.10 -5.47 -7.37
N CYS A 269 -11.19 -6.46 -7.23
CA CYS A 269 -11.30 -7.54 -6.26
C CYS A 269 -11.15 -7.02 -4.83
N LEU A 270 -10.13 -6.19 -4.57
CA LEU A 270 -9.92 -5.52 -3.28
C LEU A 270 -11.18 -4.76 -2.83
N ILE A 271 -11.74 -3.95 -3.72
CA ILE A 271 -12.90 -3.11 -3.42
C ILE A 271 -14.16 -3.97 -3.20
N ASN A 272 -14.35 -5.01 -4.02
CA ASN A 272 -15.45 -5.94 -3.84
C ASN A 272 -15.35 -6.70 -2.51
N ASN A 273 -14.15 -7.15 -2.13
CA ASN A 273 -13.92 -7.82 -0.86
C ASN A 273 -14.17 -6.89 0.32
N ALA A 274 -13.70 -5.64 0.26
CA ALA A 274 -13.99 -4.61 1.25
C ALA A 274 -15.49 -4.33 1.40
N ARG A 275 -16.20 -4.22 0.26
CA ARG A 275 -17.66 -4.05 0.24
C ARG A 275 -18.37 -5.23 0.89
N CYS A 276 -18.04 -6.45 0.49
CA CYS A 276 -18.67 -7.65 1.05
C CYS A 276 -18.26 -7.94 2.50
N ALA A 277 -17.14 -7.39 2.97
CA ALA A 277 -16.75 -7.41 4.38
C ALA A 277 -17.52 -6.39 5.23
N GLY A 278 -18.34 -5.53 4.61
CA GLY A 278 -19.11 -4.51 5.30
C GLY A 278 -18.26 -3.32 5.77
N LEU A 279 -17.07 -3.11 5.18
CA LEU A 279 -16.15 -2.06 5.63
C LEU A 279 -16.71 -0.63 5.45
N PHE A 280 -17.57 -0.42 4.44
CA PHE A 280 -18.16 0.90 4.16
C PHE A 280 -19.44 1.21 4.95
N ALA A 281 -19.85 0.30 5.84
CA ALA A 281 -20.95 0.52 6.78
C ALA A 281 -20.40 0.97 8.15
N ARG A 282 -21.28 1.58 8.95
CA ARG A 282 -20.99 1.94 10.34
C ARG A 282 -20.47 0.73 11.13
N GLN A 283 -19.31 0.90 11.76
CA GLN A 283 -18.67 -0.19 12.52
C GLN A 283 -19.17 -0.16 13.96
N ASN A 284 -19.89 -1.20 14.39
CA ASN A 284 -20.40 -1.29 15.76
C ASN A 284 -19.27 -1.61 16.75
N GLY A 285 -18.86 -0.62 17.54
CA GLY A 285 -17.93 -0.76 18.66
C GLY A 285 -18.61 -0.96 20.02
N GLU A 286 -19.88 -1.32 20.05
CA GLU A 286 -20.65 -1.43 21.29
C GLU A 286 -20.15 -2.59 22.16
N CYS A 287 -19.94 -2.30 23.44
CA CYS A 287 -19.48 -3.26 24.42
C CYS A 287 -20.62 -3.50 25.44
N PRO A 288 -20.77 -4.72 25.99
CA PRO A 288 -21.80 -5.00 26.99
C PRO A 288 -21.74 -4.03 28.19
N PRO A 289 -22.89 -3.70 28.80
CA PRO A 289 -22.92 -2.92 30.03
C PRO A 289 -22.05 -3.58 31.11
N GLY A 290 -21.16 -2.80 31.74
CA GLY A 290 -20.24 -3.31 32.77
C GLY A 290 -18.92 -3.89 32.27
N ALA A 291 -18.64 -3.85 30.96
CA ALA A 291 -17.35 -4.25 30.41
C ALA A 291 -16.17 -3.49 31.02
N SER A 292 -15.05 -4.19 31.24
CA SER A 292 -13.80 -3.59 31.74
C SER A 292 -13.28 -2.51 30.79
N LEU A 293 -12.48 -1.59 31.32
CA LEU A 293 -11.92 -0.50 30.53
C LEU A 293 -11.07 -1.03 29.35
N ASP A 294 -10.27 -2.05 29.60
CA ASP A 294 -9.43 -2.70 28.57
C ASP A 294 -10.30 -3.34 27.46
N LEU A 295 -11.35 -4.07 27.83
CA LEU A 295 -12.25 -4.68 26.83
C LEU A 295 -12.95 -3.62 25.97
N ARG A 296 -13.38 -2.51 26.58
CA ARG A 296 -13.98 -1.38 25.86
C ARG A 296 -13.00 -0.73 24.90
N TRP A 297 -11.78 -0.45 25.36
CA TRP A 297 -10.74 0.15 24.54
C TRP A 297 -10.36 -0.75 23.37
N ARG A 298 -10.15 -2.05 23.58
CA ARG A 298 -9.83 -3.01 22.51
C ARG A 298 -10.98 -3.18 21.51
N THR A 299 -12.21 -3.20 21.97
CA THR A 299 -13.40 -3.27 21.10
C THR A 299 -13.47 -2.03 20.20
N TRP A 300 -13.27 -0.85 20.79
CA TRP A 300 -13.18 0.40 20.04
C TRP A 300 -12.00 0.39 19.05
N LEU A 301 -10.81 -0.05 19.49
CA LEU A 301 -9.61 -0.10 18.65
C LEU A 301 -9.84 -0.99 17.43
N ARG A 302 -10.51 -2.14 17.59
CA ARG A 302 -10.85 -3.03 16.47
C ARG A 302 -11.80 -2.36 15.49
N ALA A 303 -12.85 -1.71 15.99
CA ALA A 303 -13.80 -0.98 15.14
C ALA A 303 -13.13 0.18 14.39
N GLU A 304 -12.29 0.96 15.08
CA GLU A 304 -11.51 2.06 14.51
C GLU A 304 -10.49 1.54 13.47
N SER A 305 -9.88 0.37 13.70
CA SER A 305 -8.96 -0.28 12.75
C SER A 305 -9.64 -0.58 11.42
N LEU A 306 -10.85 -1.17 11.47
CA LEU A 306 -11.64 -1.49 10.27
C LEU A 306 -12.13 -0.23 9.57
N LYS A 307 -12.55 0.79 10.35
CA LYS A 307 -12.92 2.11 9.81
C LYS A 307 -11.76 2.76 9.05
N ARG A 308 -10.56 2.77 9.63
CA ARG A 308 -9.35 3.30 8.97
C ARG A 308 -8.94 2.50 7.75
N LEU A 309 -9.07 1.18 7.79
CA LEU A 309 -8.83 0.32 6.62
C LEU A 309 -9.79 0.65 5.48
N ALA A 310 -11.09 0.84 5.77
CA ALA A 310 -12.08 1.24 4.77
C ALA A 310 -11.71 2.57 4.10
N TRP A 311 -11.31 3.56 4.90
CA TRP A 311 -10.85 4.85 4.39
C TRP A 311 -9.54 4.75 3.60
N ALA A 312 -8.61 3.87 3.97
CA ALA A 312 -7.40 3.63 3.20
C ALA A 312 -7.69 2.96 1.84
N VAL A 313 -8.67 2.04 1.78
CA VAL A 313 -9.15 1.45 0.53
C VAL A 313 -9.84 2.50 -0.35
N TYR A 314 -10.64 3.37 0.25
CA TYR A 314 -11.25 4.51 -0.45
C TYR A 314 -10.21 5.48 -1.00
N ASP A 315 -9.24 5.88 -0.18
CA ASP A 315 -8.17 6.80 -0.54
C ASP A 315 -7.36 6.25 -1.73
N HIS A 316 -7.04 4.95 -1.68
CA HIS A 316 -6.38 4.26 -2.78
C HIS A 316 -7.20 4.28 -4.08
N ASP A 317 -8.52 4.07 -4.01
CA ASP A 317 -9.43 4.12 -5.17
C ASP A 317 -9.58 5.55 -5.73
N ALA A 318 -9.72 6.54 -4.85
CA ALA A 318 -9.88 7.96 -5.21
C ALA A 318 -8.59 8.54 -5.81
N ALA A 319 -7.44 8.24 -5.20
CA ALA A 319 -6.15 8.67 -5.72
C ALA A 319 -5.83 7.98 -7.06
N SER A 320 -6.21 6.71 -7.21
CA SER A 320 -6.11 6.00 -8.49
C SER A 320 -6.92 6.66 -9.60
N ALA A 321 -8.12 7.15 -9.29
CA ALA A 321 -8.98 7.84 -10.26
C ALA A 321 -8.39 9.19 -10.69
N THR A 322 -7.96 10.00 -9.73
CA THR A 322 -7.43 11.35 -9.96
C THR A 322 -6.11 11.35 -10.73
N MET A 323 -5.18 10.45 -10.40
CA MET A 323 -3.87 10.43 -11.06
C MET A 323 -3.88 9.79 -12.45
N ARG A 324 -4.71 8.77 -12.64
CA ARG A 324 -4.64 7.89 -13.82
C ARG A 324 -5.76 8.19 -14.81
N ASP A 325 -6.60 9.15 -14.48
CA ASP A 325 -7.79 9.51 -15.23
C ASP A 325 -8.67 8.29 -15.51
N ASP A 326 -8.98 7.55 -14.45
CA ASP A 326 -9.73 6.31 -14.52
C ASP A 326 -10.91 6.32 -13.54
N ARG A 327 -11.92 5.50 -13.81
CA ARG A 327 -13.16 5.51 -13.03
C ARG A 327 -12.93 4.98 -11.61
N PRO A 328 -13.46 5.66 -10.57
CA PRO A 328 -13.49 5.11 -9.22
C PRO A 328 -14.51 3.96 -9.14
N PHE A 329 -14.17 2.89 -8.43
CA PHE A 329 -15.06 1.73 -8.27
C PHE A 329 -15.99 1.83 -7.06
N ILE A 330 -15.63 2.61 -6.03
CA ILE A 330 -16.47 2.80 -4.83
C ILE A 330 -17.43 3.95 -5.11
N SER A 331 -18.75 3.79 -5.07
CA SER A 331 -19.65 4.97 -5.13
C SER A 331 -19.63 5.77 -3.82
N LEU A 332 -19.72 7.11 -3.87
CA LEU A 332 -19.85 7.92 -2.65
C LEU A 332 -21.13 7.56 -1.86
N ASN A 333 -22.18 7.12 -2.56
CA ASN A 333 -23.44 6.69 -1.93
C ASN A 333 -23.30 5.38 -1.15
N GLU A 334 -22.26 4.57 -1.40
CA GLU A 334 -21.99 3.33 -0.68
C GLU A 334 -21.37 3.57 0.71
N ILE A 335 -20.80 4.76 0.94
CA ILE A 335 -20.11 5.09 2.19
C ILE A 335 -21.15 5.53 3.22
N LYS A 336 -21.44 4.65 4.19
CA LYS A 336 -22.40 4.83 5.30
C LYS A 336 -21.71 4.73 6.65
N MET A 337 -20.49 5.24 6.72
CA MET A 337 -19.59 5.16 7.87
C MET A 337 -19.05 6.55 8.20
N GLU A 338 -18.58 6.70 9.43
CA GLU A 338 -18.05 7.96 9.93
C GLU A 338 -16.60 8.16 9.47
N LEU A 339 -16.15 9.42 9.49
CA LEU A 339 -14.74 9.74 9.36
C LEU A 339 -13.94 9.10 10.53
N PRO A 340 -12.64 8.81 10.33
CA PRO A 340 -11.82 8.28 11.39
C PRO A 340 -11.79 9.21 12.62
N SER A 341 -11.56 8.62 13.79
CA SER A 341 -11.49 9.34 15.06
C SER A 341 -10.17 10.11 15.19
N ARG A 342 -10.05 10.95 16.22
CA ARG A 342 -8.81 11.68 16.53
C ARG A 342 -7.60 10.75 16.60
N THR A 343 -6.48 11.16 15.99
CA THR A 343 -5.24 10.37 15.96
C THR A 343 -4.72 10.05 17.36
N SER A 344 -4.85 10.99 18.31
CA SER A 344 -4.46 10.77 19.71
C SER A 344 -5.23 9.63 20.40
N LEU A 345 -6.50 9.38 20.03
CA LEU A 345 -7.26 8.23 20.55
C LEU A 345 -6.75 6.92 19.95
N TRP A 346 -6.39 6.95 18.66
CA TRP A 346 -5.86 5.79 17.94
C TRP A 346 -4.46 5.39 18.42
N GLU A 347 -3.61 6.36 18.69
CA GLU A 347 -2.23 6.18 19.16
C GLU A 347 -2.11 5.98 20.67
N ALA A 348 -3.23 5.99 21.41
CA ALA A 348 -3.20 5.72 22.85
C ALA A 348 -2.59 4.35 23.13
N GLU A 349 -1.56 4.28 23.96
CA GLU A 349 -0.82 3.03 24.24
C GLU A 349 -1.53 2.13 25.26
N THR A 350 -2.43 2.69 26.08
CA THR A 350 -3.17 1.96 27.10
C THR A 350 -4.64 2.38 27.17
N ALA A 351 -5.46 1.53 27.80
CA ALA A 351 -6.88 1.79 28.01
C ALA A 351 -7.12 3.03 28.89
N GLU A 352 -6.25 3.29 29.86
CA GLU A 352 -6.27 4.46 30.74
C GLU A 352 -5.96 5.75 29.98
N ALA A 353 -4.92 5.72 29.12
CA ALA A 353 -4.56 6.84 28.26
C ALA A 353 -5.72 7.19 27.31
N TRP A 354 -6.30 6.17 26.67
CA TRP A 354 -7.49 6.34 25.82
C TRP A 354 -8.66 6.97 26.59
N ALA A 355 -8.95 6.47 27.80
CA ALA A 355 -10.02 7.00 28.64
C ALA A 355 -9.77 8.42 29.15
N ALA A 356 -8.51 8.78 29.42
CA ALA A 356 -8.13 10.13 29.82
C ALA A 356 -8.37 11.12 28.68
N ILE A 357 -7.98 10.77 27.45
CA ILE A 357 -8.19 11.60 26.26
C ILE A 357 -9.69 11.81 25.98
N LEU A 358 -10.53 10.77 26.20
CA LEU A 358 -11.97 10.91 26.09
C LEU A 358 -12.56 11.88 27.13
N ARG A 359 -12.14 11.77 28.40
CA ARG A 359 -12.62 12.62 29.50
C ARG A 359 -12.22 14.09 29.38
N HIS A 360 -11.06 14.37 28.77
CA HIS A 360 -10.56 15.74 28.58
C HIS A 360 -10.91 16.35 27.21
N GLY A 361 -11.63 15.64 26.34
CA GLY A 361 -12.16 16.21 25.09
C GLY A 361 -13.27 17.21 25.35
N LYS A 362 -13.38 18.26 24.52
CA LYS A 362 -14.35 19.38 24.69
C LYS A 362 -15.81 18.95 24.89
N ASP A 363 -16.20 17.72 24.51
CA ASP A 363 -17.57 17.20 24.64
C ASP A 363 -17.70 15.91 25.48
N GLY A 364 -16.62 15.38 26.08
CA GLY A 364 -16.66 14.14 26.89
C GLY A 364 -17.10 12.85 26.18
N ALA A 365 -17.58 12.94 24.93
CA ALA A 365 -18.04 11.85 24.08
C ALA A 365 -17.15 11.68 22.83
N LEU A 366 -17.21 10.50 22.22
CA LEU A 366 -16.68 10.29 20.87
C LEU A 366 -17.52 11.13 19.90
N ARG A 367 -17.00 12.28 19.48
CA ARG A 367 -17.60 13.03 18.38
C ARG A 367 -17.37 12.23 17.10
N GLU A 368 -18.44 11.70 16.56
CA GLU A 368 -18.44 10.95 15.30
C GLU A 368 -18.94 11.87 14.19
N TRP A 369 -18.14 11.99 13.14
CA TRP A 369 -18.48 12.80 11.97
C TRP A 369 -19.02 11.88 10.89
N ASP A 370 -20.35 11.87 10.72
CA ASP A 370 -20.97 11.18 9.59
C ASP A 370 -20.45 11.80 8.27
N PHE A 371 -19.95 10.94 7.38
CA PHE A 371 -19.32 11.40 6.14
C PHE A 371 -20.31 12.13 5.22
N GLY A 372 -21.53 11.61 5.08
CA GLY A 372 -22.56 12.21 4.24
C GLY A 372 -22.93 13.61 4.73
N THR A 373 -23.18 13.74 6.04
CA THR A 373 -23.49 15.02 6.68
C THR A 373 -22.35 16.03 6.53
N CYS A 374 -21.09 15.60 6.66
CA CYS A 374 -19.94 16.47 6.45
C CYS A 374 -19.81 16.91 4.98
N LEU A 375 -20.07 16.02 4.03
CA LEU A 375 -19.99 16.35 2.61
C LEU A 375 -21.11 17.32 2.20
N ASP A 376 -22.35 17.08 2.66
CA ASP A 376 -23.50 17.98 2.44
C ASP A 376 -23.24 19.35 3.07
N GLY A 377 -22.70 19.37 4.30
CA GLY A 377 -22.28 20.58 4.98
C GLY A 377 -21.19 21.33 4.20
N LEU A 378 -20.20 20.63 3.65
CA LEU A 378 -19.13 21.24 2.86
C LEU A 378 -19.66 21.88 1.56
N LEU A 379 -20.62 21.23 0.90
CA LEU A 379 -21.24 21.72 -0.33
C LEU A 379 -22.27 22.85 -0.08
N GLY A 380 -22.87 22.90 1.11
CA GLY A 380 -23.89 23.90 1.48
C GLY A 380 -23.36 25.07 2.32
N ASN A 381 -22.76 24.78 3.48
CA ASN A 381 -22.16 25.75 4.41
C ASN A 381 -20.69 25.38 4.72
N ALA A 382 -19.82 25.67 3.77
CA ALA A 382 -18.42 25.29 3.82
C ALA A 382 -17.69 25.85 5.05
N ASP A 383 -17.93 27.10 5.46
CA ASP A 383 -17.18 27.74 6.56
C ASP A 383 -17.38 27.02 7.90
N GLU A 384 -18.64 26.74 8.25
CA GLU A 384 -18.98 26.07 9.50
C GLU A 384 -18.42 24.64 9.52
N THR A 385 -18.56 23.93 8.40
CA THR A 385 -18.06 22.55 8.26
C THR A 385 -16.54 22.52 8.39
N ILE A 386 -15.83 23.39 7.65
CA ILE A 386 -14.37 23.50 7.70
C ILE A 386 -13.89 23.84 9.11
N ALA A 387 -14.53 24.80 9.78
CA ALA A 387 -14.20 25.17 11.16
C ALA A 387 -14.42 24.03 12.17
N SER A 388 -15.34 23.11 11.86
CA SER A 388 -15.65 21.95 12.71
C SER A 388 -14.68 20.76 12.55
N LEU A 389 -13.89 20.73 11.46
CA LEU A 389 -12.91 19.66 11.22
C LEU A 389 -11.78 19.79 12.24
N GLU A 390 -11.47 18.70 12.95
CA GLU A 390 -10.45 18.72 14.00
C GLU A 390 -9.09 18.23 13.50
N GLN A 391 -9.04 17.37 12.48
CA GLN A 391 -7.82 16.63 12.11
C GLN A 391 -7.43 16.77 10.64
N ASP A 392 -6.12 16.77 10.37
CA ASP A 392 -5.56 16.98 9.03
C ASP A 392 -5.89 15.84 8.06
N PHE A 393 -6.07 14.60 8.56
CA PHE A 393 -6.48 13.48 7.71
C PHE A 393 -7.94 13.59 7.26
N GLN A 394 -8.84 14.19 8.06
CA GLN A 394 -10.24 14.40 7.68
C GLN A 394 -10.32 15.36 6.50
N THR A 395 -9.56 16.46 6.59
CA THR A 395 -9.35 17.41 5.51
C THR A 395 -8.78 16.73 4.26
N SER A 396 -7.77 15.86 4.41
CA SER A 396 -7.19 15.12 3.29
C SER A 396 -8.19 14.22 2.58
N LEU A 397 -9.01 13.46 3.33
CA LEU A 397 -10.03 12.59 2.77
C LEU A 397 -11.09 13.40 2.01
N LEU A 398 -11.55 14.51 2.57
CA LEU A 398 -12.51 15.41 1.91
C LEU A 398 -11.90 16.07 0.66
N LEU A 399 -10.62 16.43 0.68
CA LEU A 399 -9.91 16.91 -0.52
C LEU A 399 -9.86 15.84 -1.61
N HIS A 400 -9.54 14.59 -1.28
CA HIS A 400 -9.61 13.48 -2.24
C HIS A 400 -11.03 13.25 -2.75
N THR A 401 -12.05 13.41 -1.90
CA THR A 401 -13.46 13.35 -2.32
C THR A 401 -13.80 14.44 -3.33
N LEU A 402 -13.43 15.70 -3.07
CA LEU A 402 -13.65 16.81 -3.99
C LEU A 402 -12.89 16.62 -5.31
N ALA A 403 -11.62 16.19 -5.25
CA ALA A 403 -10.81 15.87 -6.42
C ALA A 403 -11.47 14.76 -7.27
N ARG A 404 -12.05 13.76 -6.61
CA ARG A 404 -12.81 12.71 -7.28
C ARG A 404 -14.14 13.21 -7.86
N MET A 405 -14.85 14.11 -7.17
CA MET A 405 -16.06 14.74 -7.73
C MET A 405 -15.72 15.57 -8.97
N MET A 406 -14.57 16.26 -8.97
CA MET A 406 -14.04 16.95 -10.14
C MET A 406 -13.77 15.97 -11.29
N TRP A 407 -13.20 14.80 -11.01
CA TRP A 407 -13.04 13.76 -12.02
C TRP A 407 -14.39 13.28 -12.59
N THR A 408 -15.40 13.08 -11.75
CA THR A 408 -16.77 12.74 -12.22
C THR A 408 -17.38 13.86 -13.05
N HIS A 409 -17.13 15.13 -12.69
CA HIS A 409 -17.52 16.27 -13.49
C HIS A 409 -16.89 16.26 -14.88
N LYS A 410 -15.57 16.00 -14.94
CA LYS A 410 -14.83 15.80 -16.20
C LYS A 410 -15.48 14.68 -17.01
N GLU A 411 -15.71 13.51 -16.43
CA GLU A 411 -16.33 12.36 -17.12
C GLU A 411 -17.69 12.72 -17.74
N MET A 412 -18.54 13.48 -17.04
CA MET A 412 -19.85 13.90 -17.56
C MET A 412 -19.76 14.90 -18.72
N THR A 413 -18.69 15.69 -18.80
CA THR A 413 -18.54 16.79 -19.75
C THR A 413 -17.68 16.43 -20.97
N THR A 414 -16.84 15.41 -20.87
CA THR A 414 -15.91 14.98 -21.95
C THR A 414 -16.37 13.75 -22.73
N GLN A 415 -17.43 13.06 -22.27
CA GLN A 415 -17.97 11.89 -22.97
C GLN A 415 -18.52 12.20 -24.37
N PRO A 416 -18.54 11.21 -25.30
CA PRO A 416 -19.17 11.38 -26.62
C PRO A 416 -20.63 11.86 -26.50
N GLY A 417 -20.94 13.01 -27.10
CA GLY A 417 -22.29 13.63 -27.03
C GLY A 417 -22.48 14.63 -25.88
N ALA A 418 -21.52 14.78 -24.96
CA ALA A 418 -21.61 15.66 -23.81
C ALA A 418 -21.45 17.17 -24.12
N LYS A 419 -21.19 17.56 -25.38
CA LYS A 419 -21.04 18.98 -25.78
C LYS A 419 -22.24 19.85 -25.38
N HIS A 420 -23.45 19.29 -25.36
CA HIS A 420 -24.65 19.99 -24.92
C HIS A 420 -24.76 20.08 -23.38
N LEU A 421 -24.23 19.10 -22.64
CA LEU A 421 -24.17 19.12 -21.18
C LEU A 421 -23.11 20.11 -20.68
N ALA A 422 -21.93 20.10 -21.29
CA ALA A 422 -20.82 21.00 -20.95
C ALA A 422 -21.12 22.50 -21.21
N SER A 423 -22.14 22.79 -22.02
CA SER A 423 -22.60 24.17 -22.27
C SER A 423 -23.73 24.61 -21.32
N TYR A 424 -24.22 23.72 -20.44
CA TYR A 424 -25.24 24.07 -19.46
C TYR A 424 -24.60 24.83 -18.28
N LEU A 425 -25.09 26.04 -18.01
CA LEU A 425 -24.49 26.94 -17.02
C LEU A 425 -24.34 26.32 -15.61
N PRO A 426 -25.33 25.58 -15.06
CA PRO A 426 -25.16 24.89 -13.78
C PRO A 426 -24.03 23.85 -13.75
N VAL A 427 -23.70 23.25 -14.91
CA VAL A 427 -22.55 22.33 -15.00
C VAL A 427 -21.27 23.14 -14.89
N GLN A 428 -21.12 24.22 -15.66
CA GLN A 428 -19.93 25.09 -15.59
C GLN A 428 -19.72 25.70 -14.19
N GLN A 429 -20.80 26.18 -13.55
CA GLN A 429 -20.74 26.69 -12.18
C GLN A 429 -20.31 25.62 -11.18
N GLY A 430 -20.75 24.37 -11.36
CA GLY A 430 -20.35 23.26 -10.51
C GLY A 430 -18.85 22.96 -10.54
N GLU A 431 -18.17 23.18 -11.67
CA GLU A 431 -16.71 23.07 -11.77
C GLU A 431 -16.01 24.16 -10.94
N ASP A 432 -16.40 25.43 -11.15
CA ASP A 432 -15.84 26.58 -10.42
C ASP A 432 -16.08 26.47 -8.90
N ASP A 433 -17.28 26.05 -8.50
CA ASP A 433 -17.66 25.86 -7.10
C ASP A 433 -16.81 24.78 -6.43
N LEU A 434 -16.57 23.65 -7.11
CA LEU A 434 -15.71 22.58 -6.60
C LEU A 434 -14.25 23.03 -6.47
N LEU A 435 -13.69 23.74 -7.46
CA LEU A 435 -12.33 24.28 -7.38
C LEU A 435 -12.20 25.27 -6.22
N HIS A 436 -13.17 26.16 -6.06
CA HIS A 436 -13.18 27.13 -4.96
C HIS A 436 -13.27 26.44 -3.60
N LEU A 437 -14.05 25.36 -3.46
CA LEU A 437 -14.10 24.55 -2.24
C LEU A 437 -12.77 23.85 -1.96
N VAL A 438 -12.12 23.29 -2.97
CA VAL A 438 -10.79 22.68 -2.84
C VAL A 438 -9.77 23.69 -2.32
N ASP A 439 -9.74 24.88 -2.91
CA ASP A 439 -8.84 25.95 -2.49
C ASP A 439 -9.16 26.39 -1.05
N ARG A 440 -10.43 26.62 -0.72
CA ARG A 440 -10.83 27.01 0.65
C ARG A 440 -10.45 25.95 1.67
N LEU A 441 -10.72 24.68 1.39
CA LEU A 441 -10.40 23.58 2.27
C LEU A 441 -8.87 23.44 2.47
N ALA A 442 -8.09 23.54 1.39
CA ALA A 442 -6.63 23.53 1.47
C ALA A 442 -6.07 24.74 2.23
N HIS A 443 -6.65 25.93 2.07
CA HIS A 443 -6.21 27.15 2.74
C HIS A 443 -6.70 27.31 4.18
N SER A 444 -7.77 26.61 4.59
CA SER A 444 -8.29 26.67 5.96
C SER A 444 -7.28 26.24 7.03
N ARG A 445 -6.28 25.47 6.61
CA ARG A 445 -5.18 24.98 7.43
C ARG A 445 -3.85 25.65 7.03
N ARG A 446 -3.90 26.87 6.41
CA ARG A 446 -2.73 27.64 5.96
C ARG A 446 -1.65 27.59 7.04
N LEU A 447 -0.50 27.08 6.62
CA LEU A 447 0.71 26.95 7.42
C LEU A 447 1.13 28.33 7.92
N SER A 448 1.06 28.59 9.22
CA SER A 448 2.22 29.27 9.81
C SER A 448 3.30 28.20 9.88
N VAL A 449 4.16 28.11 8.85
CA VAL A 449 5.34 27.25 8.89
C VAL A 449 6.24 27.79 10.00
N SER A 450 5.97 27.41 11.24
CA SER A 450 6.88 27.67 12.35
C SER A 450 7.96 26.61 12.32
N ILE A 451 9.19 27.01 12.63
CA ILE A 451 10.35 26.12 12.83
C ILE A 451 10.03 25.04 13.90
N THR A 452 8.98 25.24 14.70
CA THR A 452 8.53 24.31 15.76
C THR A 452 7.50 23.27 15.31
N MET A 453 7.13 23.18 14.03
CA MET A 453 6.08 22.25 13.59
C MET A 453 6.58 20.80 13.53
N ALA A 454 5.75 19.86 14.02
CA ALA A 454 6.07 18.43 13.97
C ALA A 454 6.17 17.92 12.51
N PRO A 455 7.13 17.02 12.19
CA PRO A 455 7.31 16.50 10.84
C PRO A 455 6.08 15.84 10.22
N SER A 456 5.24 15.19 11.03
CA SER A 456 4.00 14.54 10.56
C SER A 456 2.97 15.55 10.05
N LYS A 457 2.77 16.65 10.77
CA LYS A 457 1.87 17.75 10.35
C LYS A 457 2.38 18.42 9.09
N PHE A 458 3.69 18.62 9.00
CA PHE A 458 4.32 19.13 7.79
C PHE A 458 4.01 18.24 6.57
N ALA A 459 4.22 16.93 6.70
CA ALA A 459 3.94 15.98 5.62
C ALA A 459 2.47 16.00 5.19
N THR A 460 1.52 16.11 6.13
CA THR A 460 0.09 16.19 5.78
C THR A 460 -0.25 17.46 5.01
N CYS A 461 0.28 18.62 5.41
CA CYS A 461 0.07 19.86 4.66
C CYS A 461 0.63 19.77 3.23
N ILE A 462 1.83 19.20 3.07
CA ILE A 462 2.43 18.96 1.76
C ILE A 462 1.55 18.06 0.90
N HIS A 463 1.02 16.98 1.49
CA HIS A 463 0.12 16.08 0.78
C HIS A 463 -1.17 16.79 0.33
N GLN A 464 -1.79 17.59 1.19
CA GLN A 464 -2.99 18.38 0.85
C GLN A 464 -2.74 19.37 -0.29
N LEU A 465 -1.58 20.05 -0.28
CA LEU A 465 -1.18 20.94 -1.37
C LEU A 465 -1.02 20.18 -2.69
N CYS A 466 -0.43 18.98 -2.67
CA CYS A 466 -0.35 18.12 -3.85
C CYS A 466 -1.74 17.76 -4.40
N ILE A 467 -2.70 17.38 -3.55
CA ILE A 467 -4.08 17.05 -3.97
C ILE A 467 -4.77 18.27 -4.59
N CYS A 468 -4.60 19.44 -3.98
CA CYS A 468 -5.12 20.70 -4.52
C CYS A 468 -4.56 20.95 -5.93
N GLN A 469 -3.24 20.88 -6.13
CA GLN A 469 -2.65 21.05 -7.47
C GLN A 469 -3.14 20.00 -8.46
N LEU A 470 -3.27 18.73 -8.06
CA LEU A 470 -3.81 17.67 -8.91
C LEU A 470 -5.26 17.95 -9.34
N THR A 471 -6.07 18.55 -8.47
CA THR A 471 -7.46 18.86 -8.80
C THR A 471 -7.57 19.97 -9.85
N HIS A 472 -6.73 21.00 -9.74
CA HIS A 472 -6.59 22.03 -10.78
C HIS A 472 -6.08 21.44 -12.12
N ILE A 473 -5.23 20.40 -12.08
CA ILE A 473 -4.80 19.68 -13.28
C ILE A 473 -5.97 18.92 -13.93
N ILE A 474 -6.81 18.25 -13.14
CA ILE A 474 -7.98 17.50 -13.63
C ILE A 474 -9.04 18.42 -14.25
N ALA A 475 -9.26 19.59 -13.65
CA ALA A 475 -10.18 20.59 -14.18
C ALA A 475 -9.69 21.24 -15.50
N GLY A 476 -8.42 21.07 -15.87
CA GLY A 476 -7.79 21.68 -17.05
C GLY A 476 -8.27 21.19 -18.43
N GLU A 477 -9.51 20.73 -18.59
CA GLU A 477 -10.08 20.09 -19.80
C GLU A 477 -9.22 18.92 -20.35
N ASP A 478 -9.54 18.43 -21.55
CA ASP A 478 -8.87 17.33 -22.28
C ASP A 478 -7.36 17.52 -22.51
N MET A 479 -6.73 18.61 -22.05
CA MET A 479 -5.30 18.87 -22.22
C MET A 479 -4.46 17.66 -21.78
N TRP A 480 -4.80 17.08 -20.62
CA TRP A 480 -4.11 15.90 -20.09
C TRP A 480 -4.14 14.71 -21.05
N ASP A 481 -5.27 14.53 -21.74
CA ASP A 481 -5.53 13.41 -22.63
C ASP A 481 -4.78 13.57 -23.95
N TYR A 482 -4.42 14.79 -24.34
CA TYR A 482 -3.59 15.03 -25.52
C TYR A 482 -2.09 15.01 -25.22
N LEU A 483 -1.69 15.38 -24.00
CA LEU A 483 -0.27 15.40 -23.58
C LEU A 483 0.39 14.04 -23.77
N HIS A 484 -0.31 12.95 -23.42
CA HIS A 484 0.26 11.61 -23.49
C HIS A 484 0.57 11.13 -24.91
N LEU A 485 -0.22 11.59 -25.90
CA LEU A 485 0.03 11.29 -27.31
C LEU A 485 1.31 11.96 -27.81
N ILE A 486 1.55 13.21 -27.36
CA ILE A 486 2.71 14.01 -27.77
C ILE A 486 4.00 13.42 -27.24
N TRP A 487 4.10 13.17 -25.93
CA TRP A 487 5.37 12.72 -25.36
C TRP A 487 5.73 11.27 -25.71
N ARG A 488 4.72 10.43 -26.01
CA ARG A 488 4.93 9.07 -26.51
C ARG A 488 5.21 9.00 -28.02
N LYS A 489 5.20 10.13 -28.73
CA LYS A 489 5.33 10.19 -30.20
C LYS A 489 4.30 9.30 -30.91
N HIS A 490 3.07 9.29 -30.41
CA HIS A 490 1.97 8.50 -31.00
C HIS A 490 1.65 8.99 -32.42
N PRO A 491 1.14 8.15 -33.34
CA PRO A 491 0.74 8.60 -34.69
C PRO A 491 -0.25 9.78 -34.71
N GLN A 492 -1.03 9.95 -33.64
CA GLN A 492 -1.98 11.06 -33.47
C GLN A 492 -1.38 12.30 -32.79
N ALA A 493 -0.07 12.32 -32.52
CA ALA A 493 0.58 13.42 -31.79
C ALA A 493 0.40 14.79 -32.48
N GLU A 494 0.39 14.84 -33.82
CA GLU A 494 0.23 16.10 -34.54
C GLU A 494 -1.21 16.65 -34.47
N ALA A 495 -2.20 15.75 -34.49
CA ALA A 495 -3.59 16.12 -34.22
C ALA A 495 -3.76 16.63 -32.78
N ALA A 496 -3.13 15.96 -31.82
CA ALA A 496 -3.11 16.37 -30.41
C ALA A 496 -2.47 17.75 -30.22
N ARG A 497 -1.34 18.03 -30.89
CA ARG A 497 -0.69 19.37 -30.89
C ARG A 497 -1.61 20.45 -31.43
N THR A 498 -2.28 20.17 -32.55
CA THR A 498 -3.24 21.10 -33.16
C THR A 498 -4.39 21.40 -32.20
N HIS A 499 -4.89 20.38 -31.50
CA HIS A 499 -5.94 20.54 -30.51
C HIS A 499 -5.49 21.41 -29.33
N ILE A 500 -4.33 21.11 -28.74
CA ILE A 500 -3.77 21.90 -27.62
C ILE A 500 -3.51 23.34 -28.07
N LEU A 501 -2.94 23.58 -29.25
CA LEU A 501 -2.73 24.94 -29.77
C LEU A 501 -4.03 25.72 -29.96
N SER A 502 -5.11 25.05 -30.38
CA SER A 502 -6.45 25.64 -30.44
C SER A 502 -6.98 25.98 -29.04
N PHE A 503 -6.78 25.10 -28.07
CA PHE A 503 -7.16 25.34 -26.68
C PHE A 503 -6.40 26.55 -26.08
N ILE A 504 -5.07 26.60 -26.26
CA ILE A 504 -4.22 27.72 -25.81
C ILE A 504 -4.78 29.06 -26.31
N ARG A 505 -5.26 29.12 -27.57
CA ARG A 505 -5.84 30.34 -28.16
C ARG A 505 -7.22 30.68 -27.61
N ARG A 506 -8.07 29.68 -27.37
CA ARG A 506 -9.46 29.86 -26.90
C ARG A 506 -9.54 30.19 -25.41
N ARG A 507 -8.70 29.55 -24.59
CA ARG A 507 -8.68 29.69 -23.12
C ARG A 507 -7.26 29.94 -22.59
N PRO A 508 -6.66 31.11 -22.91
CA PRO A 508 -5.27 31.40 -22.56
C PRO A 508 -5.02 31.49 -21.05
N GLN A 509 -6.00 31.94 -20.25
CA GLN A 509 -5.87 32.02 -18.80
C GLN A 509 -5.89 30.62 -18.15
N ALA A 510 -6.85 29.77 -18.50
CA ALA A 510 -6.93 28.38 -18.01
C ALA A 510 -5.67 27.57 -18.36
N THR A 511 -5.13 27.77 -19.57
CA THR A 511 -3.87 27.18 -20.01
C THR A 511 -2.70 27.55 -19.09
N ARG A 512 -2.61 28.82 -18.70
CA ARG A 512 -1.56 29.32 -17.79
C ARG A 512 -1.77 28.82 -16.36
N ALA A 513 -3.01 28.77 -15.89
CA ALA A 513 -3.35 28.16 -14.60
C ALA A 513 -2.93 26.68 -14.53
N PHE A 514 -3.18 25.92 -15.60
CA PHE A 514 -2.73 24.53 -15.72
C PHE A 514 -1.19 24.41 -15.65
N GLN A 515 -0.45 25.30 -16.29
CA GLN A 515 1.02 25.32 -16.17
C GLN A 515 1.50 25.66 -14.77
N VAL A 516 0.87 26.64 -14.11
CA VAL A 516 1.16 26.99 -12.72
C VAL A 516 0.92 25.79 -11.82
N ALA A 517 -0.20 25.08 -11.96
CA ALA A 517 -0.51 23.91 -11.16
C ALA A 517 0.56 22.80 -11.29
N ASN A 518 1.00 22.50 -12.51
CA ASN A 518 2.04 21.50 -12.74
C ASN A 518 3.43 21.97 -12.24
N ALA A 519 3.80 23.24 -12.45
CA ALA A 519 5.07 23.79 -11.96
C ALA A 519 5.12 23.83 -10.43
N ARG A 520 4.00 24.18 -9.79
CA ARG A 520 3.81 24.12 -8.35
C ARG A 520 3.93 22.69 -7.84
N LEU A 521 3.24 21.72 -8.44
CA LEU A 521 3.33 20.32 -8.03
C LEU A 521 4.78 19.80 -8.07
N LEU A 522 5.52 20.11 -9.14
CA LEU A 522 6.96 19.81 -9.22
C LEU A 522 7.77 20.46 -8.09
N SER A 523 7.51 21.73 -7.80
CA SER A 523 8.24 22.48 -6.78
C SER A 523 7.97 21.96 -5.37
N ILE A 524 6.71 21.62 -5.04
CA ILE A 524 6.35 20.99 -3.77
C ILE A 524 7.14 19.70 -3.56
N ILE A 525 7.12 18.81 -4.55
CA ILE A 525 7.79 17.50 -4.45
C ILE A 525 9.32 17.66 -4.40
N ARG A 526 9.88 18.64 -5.13
CA ARG A 526 11.32 18.96 -5.09
C ARG A 526 11.77 19.43 -3.72
N LEU A 527 11.01 20.32 -3.09
CA LEU A 527 11.35 20.92 -1.79
C LEU A 527 11.10 19.94 -0.64
N HIS A 528 10.02 19.15 -0.75
CA HIS A 528 9.51 18.32 0.33
C HIS A 528 9.12 16.91 -0.16
N PRO A 529 10.10 16.08 -0.56
CA PRO A 529 9.81 14.71 -1.00
C PRO A 529 9.30 13.89 0.18
N SER A 530 8.05 13.40 0.10
CA SER A 530 7.48 12.49 1.09
C SER A 530 7.78 11.03 0.80
N ASN A 531 8.33 10.74 -0.40
CA ASN A 531 8.58 9.40 -0.90
C ASN A 531 7.30 8.52 -0.94
N HIS A 532 6.13 9.16 -1.07
CA HIS A 532 4.87 8.47 -1.22
C HIS A 532 4.86 7.68 -2.55
N PRO A 533 4.27 6.47 -2.58
CA PRO A 533 4.07 5.62 -3.77
C PRO A 533 3.72 6.35 -5.08
N GLN A 534 3.00 7.46 -4.97
CA GLN A 534 2.43 8.22 -6.09
C GLN A 534 3.29 9.40 -6.57
N GLU A 535 4.24 9.87 -5.76
CA GLU A 535 5.07 11.03 -6.10
C GLU A 535 5.85 10.88 -7.41
N PRO A 536 6.40 9.71 -7.76
CA PRO A 536 7.09 9.55 -9.04
C PRO A 536 6.16 9.79 -10.23
N TYR A 537 4.91 9.32 -10.15
CA TYR A 537 3.91 9.56 -11.20
C TYR A 537 3.60 11.05 -11.30
N ASN A 538 3.27 11.69 -10.19
CA ASN A 538 2.95 13.12 -10.14
C ASN A 538 4.10 13.97 -10.69
N THR A 539 5.34 13.66 -10.32
CA THR A 539 6.54 14.35 -10.81
C THR A 539 6.73 14.18 -12.30
N PHE A 540 6.68 12.93 -12.78
CA PHE A 540 6.83 12.64 -14.19
C PHE A 540 5.79 13.40 -15.01
N HIS A 541 4.52 13.24 -14.65
CA HIS A 541 3.42 13.81 -15.39
C HIS A 541 3.43 15.35 -15.37
N ALA A 542 3.70 15.97 -14.22
CA ALA A 542 3.81 17.41 -14.11
C ALA A 542 4.97 17.97 -14.95
N GLY A 543 6.13 17.30 -14.93
CA GLY A 543 7.27 17.64 -15.78
C GLY A 543 6.99 17.54 -17.27
N MET A 544 6.34 16.45 -17.70
CA MET A 544 5.95 16.27 -19.10
C MET A 544 4.94 17.32 -19.54
N ALA A 545 3.99 17.67 -18.68
CA ALA A 545 3.00 18.71 -18.96
C ALA A 545 3.65 20.08 -19.16
N VAL A 546 4.50 20.52 -18.22
CA VAL A 546 5.22 21.80 -18.34
C VAL A 546 6.11 21.81 -19.59
N TRP A 547 6.79 20.70 -19.89
CA TRP A 547 7.66 20.58 -21.08
C TRP A 547 6.89 20.73 -22.40
N VAL A 548 5.79 19.99 -22.58
CA VAL A 548 4.98 20.08 -23.81
C VAL A 548 4.42 21.50 -23.96
N MET A 549 3.90 22.07 -22.88
CA MET A 549 3.29 23.39 -22.92
C MET A 549 4.31 24.49 -23.22
N ALA A 550 5.49 24.45 -22.60
CA ALA A 550 6.60 25.35 -22.90
C ALA A 550 6.99 25.28 -24.39
N THR A 551 7.07 24.06 -24.94
CA THR A 551 7.39 23.81 -26.36
C THR A 551 6.35 24.44 -27.29
N LEU A 552 5.06 24.25 -27.01
CA LEU A 552 3.96 24.73 -27.85
C LEU A 552 3.76 26.25 -27.75
N MET A 553 3.91 26.84 -26.56
CA MET A 553 3.84 28.29 -26.38
C MET A 553 4.96 29.01 -27.14
N ARG A 554 6.19 28.48 -27.06
CA ARG A 554 7.32 28.99 -27.84
C ARG A 554 7.02 29.02 -29.33
N GLN A 555 6.45 27.94 -29.88
CA GLN A 555 6.07 27.88 -31.29
C GLN A 555 5.08 28.98 -31.68
N GLN A 556 4.10 29.30 -30.82
CA GLN A 556 3.19 30.42 -31.05
C GLN A 556 3.90 31.78 -31.01
N GLU A 557 4.79 32.00 -30.05
CA GLU A 557 5.51 33.26 -29.93
C GLU A 557 6.45 33.49 -31.13
N THR A 558 7.12 32.44 -31.61
CA THR A 558 7.94 32.51 -32.83
C THR A 558 7.13 32.75 -34.10
N ALA A 559 5.89 32.26 -34.17
CA ALA A 559 4.99 32.48 -35.31
C ALA A 559 4.41 33.91 -35.35
N VAL A 560 4.42 34.62 -34.22
CA VAL A 560 3.90 35.99 -34.06
C VAL A 560 5.03 37.04 -34.12
N ALA A 561 6.27 36.63 -34.40
CA ALA A 561 7.50 37.43 -34.35
C ALA A 561 7.63 38.54 -35.44
N HIS A 562 6.57 39.29 -35.71
CA HIS A 562 6.60 40.60 -36.37
C HIS A 562 6.09 41.73 -35.42
N GLY A 563 6.22 41.57 -34.09
CA GLY A 563 5.85 42.56 -33.05
C GLY A 563 6.77 42.54 -31.81
N PRO A 564 6.77 43.58 -30.95
CA PRO A 564 7.98 44.15 -30.33
C PRO A 564 8.61 43.34 -29.18
N ALA A 565 9.84 43.78 -28.84
CA ALA A 565 10.86 43.20 -27.95
C ALA A 565 10.40 42.58 -26.62
N ARG A 566 11.30 41.75 -26.05
CA ARG A 566 11.21 41.08 -24.74
C ARG A 566 10.50 41.94 -23.68
N PRO A 567 9.65 41.35 -22.83
CA PRO A 567 8.86 42.08 -21.84
C PRO A 567 9.73 42.99 -20.96
N ASN A 568 9.29 44.24 -20.77
CA ASN A 568 10.01 45.26 -20.01
C ASN A 568 9.84 45.14 -18.48
N LYS A 569 9.04 44.17 -18.02
CA LYS A 569 8.74 43.91 -16.60
C LYS A 569 9.53 42.70 -16.09
N PRO A 570 9.82 42.62 -14.78
CA PRO A 570 10.58 41.50 -14.23
C PRO A 570 9.87 40.15 -14.46
N PRO A 571 10.65 39.06 -14.62
CA PRO A 571 10.12 37.71 -14.79
C PRO A 571 9.31 37.28 -13.56
N CYS A 572 8.40 36.33 -13.73
CA CYS A 572 7.53 35.81 -12.66
C CYS A 572 7.74 34.31 -12.42
N HIS A 573 7.84 33.91 -11.16
CA HIS A 573 7.88 32.53 -10.69
C HIS A 573 6.50 31.88 -10.80
N ILE A 574 6.34 30.96 -11.74
CA ILE A 574 5.10 30.19 -11.91
C ILE A 574 4.96 29.07 -10.86
N ASP A 575 6.04 28.75 -10.16
CA ASP A 575 6.12 27.77 -9.07
C ASP A 575 6.08 28.41 -7.66
N TRP A 576 5.61 29.65 -7.56
CA TRP A 576 5.53 30.44 -6.32
C TRP A 576 4.33 30.06 -5.43
N PHE A 577 4.53 30.02 -4.12
CA PHE A 577 3.54 29.66 -3.08
C PHE A 577 3.32 30.72 -1.99
N GLY A 578 3.95 31.90 -2.12
CA GLY A 578 3.92 32.91 -1.06
C GLY A 578 2.56 33.61 -0.90
N GLU A 579 2.50 34.50 0.09
CA GLU A 579 1.28 35.20 0.49
C GLU A 579 0.72 36.11 -0.61
N ASP A 580 -0.59 36.39 -0.53
CA ASP A 580 -1.30 37.18 -1.55
C ASP A 580 -0.77 38.62 -1.70
N ASP A 581 -0.13 39.13 -0.65
CA ASP A 581 0.48 40.47 -0.58
C ASP A 581 1.94 40.48 -1.07
N ASP A 582 2.54 39.32 -1.36
CA ASP A 582 3.89 39.24 -1.89
C ASP A 582 3.97 39.85 -3.32
N PRO A 583 4.97 40.69 -3.63
CA PRO A 583 5.17 41.22 -4.98
C PRO A 583 5.17 40.15 -6.07
N GLU A 584 5.67 38.95 -5.79
CA GLU A 584 5.71 37.82 -6.72
C GLU A 584 4.32 37.23 -6.96
N SER A 585 3.44 37.21 -5.95
CA SER A 585 2.03 36.83 -6.11
C SER A 585 1.29 37.80 -7.04
N SER A 586 1.59 39.10 -6.95
CA SER A 586 1.11 40.11 -7.90
C SER A 586 1.66 39.90 -9.32
N ASN A 587 2.97 39.60 -9.44
CA ASN A 587 3.61 39.30 -10.73
C ASN A 587 2.98 38.06 -11.39
N LEU A 588 2.68 37.02 -10.61
CA LEU A 588 2.04 35.80 -11.08
C LEU A 588 0.59 36.05 -11.54
N ARG A 589 -0.20 36.81 -10.78
CA ARG A 589 -1.56 37.22 -11.21
C ARG A 589 -1.53 37.98 -12.54
N GLU A 590 -0.60 38.94 -12.68
CA GLU A 590 -0.45 39.69 -13.94
C GLU A 590 -0.08 38.77 -15.12
N TRP A 591 0.78 37.77 -14.91
CA TRP A 591 1.12 36.80 -15.95
C TRP A 591 -0.05 35.86 -16.26
N LEU A 592 -0.80 35.38 -15.26
CA LEU A 592 -2.02 34.60 -15.46
C LEU A 592 -3.03 35.35 -16.33
N GLU A 593 -3.16 36.66 -16.18
CA GLU A 593 -4.07 37.48 -16.98
C GLU A 593 -3.54 37.80 -18.38
N HIS A 594 -2.28 38.21 -18.50
CA HIS A 594 -1.75 38.82 -19.73
C HIS A 594 -0.66 38.01 -20.45
N GLY A 595 -0.14 36.94 -19.84
CA GLY A 595 0.84 36.02 -20.40
C GLY A 595 2.21 36.63 -20.70
N SER A 596 2.98 35.93 -21.54
CA SER A 596 4.40 36.22 -21.82
C SER A 596 4.66 37.58 -22.47
N ARG A 597 3.62 38.22 -23.04
CA ARG A 597 3.73 39.58 -23.62
C ARG A 597 4.10 40.62 -22.58
N ARG A 598 3.74 40.41 -21.31
CA ARG A 598 4.02 41.35 -20.22
C ARG A 598 5.15 40.90 -19.32
N ARG A 599 5.32 39.60 -19.06
CA ARG A 599 6.32 39.05 -18.13
C ARG A 599 6.83 37.71 -18.62
N THR A 600 8.13 37.48 -18.47
CA THR A 600 8.75 36.19 -18.77
C THR A 600 8.42 35.18 -17.66
N PRO A 601 7.77 34.05 -17.96
CA PRO A 601 7.56 32.98 -16.98
C PRO A 601 8.87 32.24 -16.69
N ARG A 602 9.18 32.05 -15.40
CA ARG A 602 10.32 31.26 -14.92
C ARG A 602 9.88 30.28 -13.84
N MET A 603 10.67 29.24 -13.63
CA MET A 603 10.54 28.33 -12.49
C MET A 603 11.93 27.95 -11.98
N HIS A 604 12.02 27.23 -10.86
CA HIS A 604 13.31 26.76 -10.35
C HIS A 604 14.12 26.04 -11.44
N GLY A 605 15.38 26.46 -11.64
CA GLY A 605 16.27 25.89 -12.66
C GLY A 605 15.95 26.25 -14.11
N VAL A 606 14.88 27.02 -14.38
CA VAL A 606 14.44 27.43 -15.73
C VAL A 606 14.24 28.95 -15.75
N PRO A 607 15.23 29.74 -16.18
CA PRO A 607 15.18 31.21 -16.14
C PRO A 607 14.13 31.83 -17.06
N ASP A 608 13.81 31.17 -18.17
CA ASP A 608 12.82 31.59 -19.15
C ASP A 608 12.20 30.33 -19.78
N LEU A 609 10.91 30.10 -19.51
CA LEU A 609 10.19 28.93 -20.01
C LEU A 609 9.93 29.00 -21.52
N THR A 610 9.92 30.20 -22.12
CA THR A 610 9.64 30.38 -23.56
C THR A 610 10.92 30.51 -24.41
N ALA A 611 12.09 30.55 -23.76
CA ALA A 611 13.40 30.51 -24.40
C ALA A 611 13.65 29.19 -25.16
N HIS A 612 14.70 29.18 -25.98
CA HIS A 612 15.06 28.03 -26.80
C HIS A 612 15.35 26.77 -25.98
N ASP A 613 16.08 26.94 -24.90
CA ASP A 613 16.54 25.92 -23.94
C ASP A 613 15.53 25.65 -22.81
N GLY A 614 14.51 26.49 -22.64
CA GLY A 614 13.49 26.37 -21.59
C GLY A 614 12.89 24.96 -21.46
N PRO A 615 12.35 24.36 -22.54
CA PRO A 615 11.81 22.99 -22.50
C PRO A 615 12.83 21.93 -22.09
N GLU A 616 14.10 22.05 -22.51
CA GLU A 616 15.16 21.13 -22.11
C GLU A 616 15.45 21.25 -20.61
N LEU A 617 15.53 22.48 -20.08
CA LEU A 617 15.75 22.75 -18.67
C LEU A 617 14.61 22.19 -17.79
N VAL A 618 13.36 22.24 -18.24
CA VAL A 618 12.21 21.61 -17.54
C VAL A 618 12.41 20.11 -17.38
N LEU A 619 12.81 19.42 -18.46
CA LEU A 619 13.07 17.98 -18.40
C LEU A 619 14.25 17.65 -17.49
N ARG A 620 15.31 18.48 -17.49
CA ARG A 620 16.45 18.34 -16.56
C ARG A 620 16.01 18.48 -15.10
N GLN A 621 15.13 19.43 -14.80
CA GLN A 621 14.55 19.57 -13.47
C GLN A 621 13.71 18.34 -13.08
N THR A 622 12.93 17.80 -14.02
CA THR A 622 12.14 16.58 -13.78
C THR A 622 13.04 15.37 -13.52
N VAL A 623 14.13 15.23 -14.27
CA VAL A 623 15.17 14.21 -14.07
C VAL A 623 15.83 14.34 -12.70
N GLU A 624 16.15 15.57 -12.28
CA GLU A 624 16.74 15.84 -10.97
C GLU A 624 15.81 15.41 -9.83
N VAL A 625 14.53 15.76 -9.90
CA VAL A 625 13.54 15.40 -8.88
C VAL A 625 13.32 13.88 -8.84
N LEU A 626 13.10 13.24 -10.00
CA LEU A 626 12.94 11.77 -10.09
C LEU A 626 14.19 11.01 -9.64
N GLY A 627 15.39 11.55 -9.92
CA GLY A 627 16.67 10.93 -9.56
C GLY A 627 16.97 10.97 -8.05
N ARG A 628 16.34 11.89 -7.30
CA ARG A 628 16.45 11.98 -5.83
C ARG A 628 15.49 11.08 -5.08
N MET A 629 14.47 10.56 -5.76
CA MET A 629 13.45 9.72 -5.12
C MET A 629 14.04 8.34 -4.77
N SER A 630 13.96 7.99 -3.49
CA SER A 630 14.31 6.65 -3.01
C SER A 630 13.13 5.67 -3.06
N VAL A 631 12.00 6.11 -3.59
CA VAL A 631 10.80 5.29 -3.78
C VAL A 631 11.06 4.29 -4.89
N TRP A 632 10.84 3.01 -4.59
CA TRP A 632 10.34 1.91 -5.43
C TRP A 632 10.58 2.02 -6.95
N GLY A 633 10.91 0.91 -7.62
CA GLY A 633 11.42 0.88 -9.00
C GLY A 633 10.68 1.72 -10.08
N VAL A 634 9.44 2.17 -9.86
CA VAL A 634 8.74 3.11 -10.75
C VAL A 634 9.47 4.44 -10.95
N ALA A 635 10.12 5.01 -9.93
CA ALA A 635 10.86 6.27 -10.07
C ALA A 635 11.97 6.13 -11.11
N LYS A 636 12.71 5.01 -11.05
CA LYS A 636 13.73 4.67 -12.05
C LYS A 636 13.15 4.45 -13.45
N THR A 637 11.99 3.81 -13.55
CA THR A 637 11.30 3.60 -14.84
C THR A 637 10.90 4.92 -15.48
N LEU A 638 10.30 5.82 -14.70
CA LEU A 638 9.87 7.14 -15.16
C LEU A 638 11.07 8.06 -15.44
N LEU A 639 12.11 8.03 -14.63
CA LEU A 639 13.39 8.71 -14.88
C LEU A 639 13.97 8.32 -16.24
N ASN A 640 14.04 7.02 -16.53
CA ASN A 640 14.51 6.52 -17.82
C ASN A 640 13.60 6.97 -18.98
N ALA A 641 12.29 7.08 -18.75
CA ALA A 641 11.37 7.61 -19.75
C ALA A 641 11.63 9.10 -20.04
N THR A 642 11.81 9.91 -19.00
CA THR A 642 12.14 11.35 -19.14
C THR A 642 13.49 11.54 -19.83
N LEU A 643 14.51 10.76 -19.47
CA LEU A 643 15.83 10.80 -20.13
C LEU A 643 15.75 10.46 -21.62
N ARG A 644 14.92 9.50 -22.03
CA ARG A 644 14.70 9.20 -23.45
C ARG A 644 14.09 10.36 -24.22
N VAL A 645 13.17 11.11 -23.60
CA VAL A 645 12.60 12.31 -24.22
C VAL A 645 13.67 13.38 -24.33
N LEU A 646 14.41 13.63 -23.24
CA LEU A 646 15.48 14.62 -23.18
C LEU A 646 16.58 14.37 -24.23
N HIS A 647 17.02 13.12 -24.40
CA HIS A 647 18.02 12.76 -25.42
C HIS A 647 17.50 12.85 -26.87
N SER A 648 16.20 13.05 -27.07
CA SER A 648 15.59 13.16 -28.39
C SER A 648 15.29 14.59 -28.81
N LEU A 649 15.50 15.56 -27.90
CA LEU A 649 15.60 16.99 -28.20
C LEU A 649 17.00 17.29 -28.73
#